data_AF-A0A2G6S4F6-F1
#
_entry.id   AF-A0A2G6S4F6-F1
#
_cell.length_a   1.000
_cell.length_b   1.000
_cell.length_c   1.000
_cell.angle_alpha   90.00
_cell.angle_beta   90.00
_cell.angle_gamma   90.00
#
_symmetry.space_group_name_H-M   'P 1'
#
loop_
_entity.id
_entity.type
_entity.pdbx_description
1 polymer ?
#
loop_
_entity_poly.entity_id
_entity_poly.type
_entity_poly.pdbx_seq_one_letter_code
_entity_poly.pdbx_strand_id
1 'polypeptide(L)'
;MSLLNVGARALLANQVALQTAGHNIANVNTPGYSRQTVVLQTVQGQFTGGGYIGQGVDVQTILRNQSELLTRQSAAAGSTQAADAVRAQRLSQLQEVFSGGTQGLGAAINDMMNAFSDVVSSPTDITARTVVLTRLDETAARMRTASDRINEIEYTVKEQLQSSVTAINSLATQMAAINEQIARATGNGQSPNDLLDQRDQIIRDINQYVQTTQIPADDGTVGLFVAGSQPLVLGSTAASLSIDDATTFPGSGQSKLFFNRPGATPVELDENVLGGGSVSGLLRFQNTDLSEGRNLLGRMALAIGMTMNDQQNLGLTLDGVPGKDLFAFPTSMPGHTNGAGVGTVSFTGPTQFAASDYEIRFTTGTAGQVVRLSDGQSTPFTSAANLATLQIDGLNFNLTTPGNPGERMLFKPFSTAANNIQALVYSPRDLAAANPINAAMGTANGGTMQLGSLKATGLPNPPGLVLPANANPAAIPPILGGIQLQFTAGPPTTYDVLDRGTAPPTSLATAQPYTSGQPISINGWQITLQGTPKTGDTVVIGNALDPQYGDAYTRNAGNANALMGLRDVKMFDESTLTDGYAGAIAQVGTRTQSAKFAEQLSSTIAANLERDRTAVSGVNLDEEAAKLIQYQQAYQASAKMIQIAQNIFDSLIQGLGR
;
A
#
# COMPACT_ATOMS: atom_id res chain seq x y z
N MET A 1 -22.06 14.99 -76.16
CA MET A 1 -21.66 13.89 -75.23
C MET A 1 -20.88 14.38 -74.00
N SER A 2 -20.13 15.49 -74.04
CA SER A 2 -19.36 15.99 -72.88
C SER A 2 -20.23 16.46 -71.70
N LEU A 3 -21.30 17.23 -71.94
CA LEU A 3 -22.11 17.85 -70.88
C LEU A 3 -22.93 16.86 -70.03
N LEU A 4 -23.42 15.79 -70.67
CA LEU A 4 -24.21 14.73 -70.03
C LEU A 4 -23.34 13.87 -69.08
N ASN A 5 -22.11 13.56 -69.50
CA ASN A 5 -21.13 12.85 -68.66
C ASN A 5 -20.64 13.70 -67.48
N VAL A 6 -20.41 15.01 -67.69
CA VAL A 6 -20.06 15.94 -66.60
C VAL A 6 -21.21 16.03 -65.59
N GLY A 7 -22.46 16.18 -66.06
CA GLY A 7 -23.64 16.21 -65.22
C GLY A 7 -23.86 14.93 -64.42
N ALA A 8 -23.71 13.75 -65.06
CA ALA A 8 -23.85 12.45 -64.41
C ALA A 8 -22.79 12.23 -63.32
N ARG A 9 -21.52 12.54 -63.61
CA ARG A 9 -20.42 12.44 -62.63
C ARG A 9 -20.60 13.39 -61.45
N ALA A 10 -20.98 14.65 -61.71
CA ALA A 10 -21.27 15.62 -60.66
C ALA A 10 -22.48 15.21 -59.81
N LEU A 11 -23.50 14.59 -60.40
CA LEU A 11 -24.67 14.07 -59.68
C LEU A 11 -24.28 12.93 -58.73
N LEU A 12 -23.51 11.96 -59.20
CA LEU A 12 -23.02 10.84 -58.39
C LEU A 12 -22.09 11.31 -57.26
N ALA A 13 -21.16 12.23 -57.54
CA ALA A 13 -20.28 12.80 -56.53
C ALA A 13 -21.06 13.50 -55.40
N ASN A 14 -22.07 14.31 -55.76
CA ASN A 14 -22.92 14.97 -54.77
C ASN A 14 -23.81 13.98 -54.01
N GLN A 15 -24.23 12.87 -54.63
CA GLN A 15 -24.98 11.81 -53.93
C GLN A 15 -24.14 11.17 -52.83
N VAL A 16 -22.88 10.84 -53.12
CA VAL A 16 -21.96 10.28 -52.12
C VAL A 16 -21.70 11.31 -51.01
N ALA A 17 -21.49 12.58 -51.36
CA ALA A 17 -21.33 13.65 -50.37
C ALA A 17 -22.55 13.81 -49.44
N LEU A 18 -23.77 13.69 -49.98
CA LEU A 18 -25.00 13.66 -49.18
C LEU A 18 -25.08 12.46 -48.24
N GLN A 19 -24.72 11.27 -48.73
CA GLN A 19 -24.70 10.06 -47.92
C GLN A 19 -23.68 10.16 -46.79
N THR A 20 -22.48 10.67 -47.06
CA THR A 20 -21.43 10.88 -46.03
C THR A 20 -21.86 11.90 -44.98
N ALA A 21 -22.44 13.04 -45.38
CA ALA A 21 -22.97 14.02 -44.42
C ALA A 21 -24.11 13.42 -43.57
N GLY A 22 -25.03 12.68 -44.18
CA GLY A 22 -26.10 11.97 -43.46
C GLY A 22 -25.56 10.91 -42.50
N HIS A 23 -24.50 10.19 -42.90
CA HIS A 23 -23.83 9.19 -42.07
C HIS A 23 -23.10 9.84 -40.88
N ASN A 24 -22.44 10.99 -41.08
CA ASN A 24 -21.84 11.77 -39.99
C ASN A 24 -22.91 12.21 -38.97
N ILE A 25 -24.03 12.77 -39.44
CA ILE A 25 -25.13 13.24 -38.59
C ILE A 25 -25.73 12.06 -37.80
N ALA A 26 -25.94 10.91 -38.45
CA ALA A 26 -26.49 9.72 -37.80
C ALA A 26 -25.58 9.17 -36.70
N ASN A 27 -24.27 9.34 -36.83
CA ASN A 27 -23.27 8.79 -35.90
C ASN A 27 -22.64 9.85 -34.97
N VAL A 28 -23.19 11.07 -34.90
CA VAL A 28 -22.68 12.14 -34.02
C VAL A 28 -22.55 11.70 -32.55
N ASN A 29 -23.46 10.83 -32.08
CA ASN A 29 -23.49 10.33 -30.71
C ASN A 29 -22.88 8.93 -30.56
N THR A 30 -22.33 8.35 -31.62
CA THR A 30 -21.68 7.04 -31.58
C THR A 30 -20.27 7.21 -30.99
N PRO A 31 -19.95 6.60 -29.82
CA PRO A 31 -18.63 6.73 -29.21
C PRO A 31 -17.52 6.27 -30.15
N GLY A 32 -16.50 7.12 -30.32
CA GLY A 32 -15.35 6.81 -31.16
C GLY A 32 -15.54 6.99 -32.66
N TYR A 33 -16.73 7.41 -33.09
CA TYR A 33 -16.95 7.78 -34.49
C TYR A 33 -16.12 9.01 -34.86
N SER A 34 -15.48 8.93 -36.03
CA SER A 34 -14.71 10.03 -36.59
C SER A 34 -15.41 10.58 -37.83
N ARG A 35 -15.56 11.90 -37.90
CA ARG A 35 -16.17 12.58 -39.05
C ARG A 35 -15.49 12.16 -40.35
N GLN A 36 -16.28 11.85 -41.35
CA GLN A 36 -15.81 11.45 -42.67
C GLN A 36 -15.95 12.60 -43.67
N THR A 37 -14.97 12.76 -44.57
CA THR A 37 -14.97 13.75 -45.66
C THR A 37 -14.75 13.07 -47.01
N VAL A 38 -15.57 13.43 -47.99
CA VAL A 38 -15.43 12.95 -49.37
C VAL A 38 -14.32 13.72 -50.07
N VAL A 39 -13.36 13.00 -50.65
CA VAL A 39 -12.30 13.58 -51.49
C VAL A 39 -12.71 13.44 -52.95
N LEU A 40 -12.83 14.59 -53.62
CA LEU A 40 -13.16 14.66 -55.05
C LEU A 40 -11.88 14.97 -55.84
N GLN A 41 -11.72 14.28 -56.98
CA GLN A 41 -10.63 14.55 -57.92
C GLN A 41 -11.18 14.98 -59.28
N THR A 42 -10.57 15.97 -59.91
CA THR A 42 -10.94 16.39 -61.26
C THR A 42 -10.56 15.31 -62.27
N VAL A 43 -11.48 14.92 -63.15
CA VAL A 43 -11.16 13.99 -64.23
C VAL A 43 -10.37 14.74 -65.32
N GLN A 44 -9.28 14.13 -65.78
CA GLN A 44 -8.36 14.73 -66.74
C GLN A 44 -9.10 15.19 -68.01
N GLY A 45 -8.89 16.46 -68.38
CA GLY A 45 -9.59 17.07 -69.51
C GLY A 45 -9.21 16.46 -70.86
N GLN A 46 -10.15 16.44 -71.80
CA GLN A 46 -9.88 16.00 -73.16
C GLN A 46 -9.22 17.15 -73.94
N PHE A 47 -8.08 16.87 -74.57
CA PHE A 47 -7.45 17.83 -75.47
C PHE A 47 -8.30 18.01 -76.72
N THR A 48 -8.57 19.26 -77.06
CA THR A 48 -9.20 19.69 -78.31
C THR A 48 -8.31 20.74 -78.96
N GLY A 49 -8.46 20.98 -80.26
CA GLY A 49 -7.70 22.01 -80.98
C GLY A 49 -7.83 23.44 -80.41
N GLY A 50 -8.74 23.68 -79.45
CA GLY A 50 -8.91 24.94 -78.71
C GLY A 50 -8.53 24.89 -77.23
N GLY A 51 -7.93 23.80 -76.73
CA GLY A 51 -7.52 23.63 -75.32
C GLY A 51 -8.08 22.38 -74.65
N TYR A 52 -7.86 22.25 -73.34
CA TYR A 52 -8.37 21.13 -72.54
C TYR A 52 -9.79 21.41 -72.04
N ILE A 53 -10.74 20.55 -72.40
CA ILE A 53 -12.11 20.60 -71.86
C ILE A 53 -12.21 19.62 -70.69
N GLY A 54 -12.55 20.12 -69.49
CA GLY A 54 -12.70 19.28 -68.28
C GLY A 54 -13.84 18.27 -68.39
N GLN A 55 -13.68 17.10 -67.76
CA GLN A 55 -14.69 16.03 -67.76
C GLN A 55 -15.43 15.85 -66.41
N GLY A 56 -15.46 16.91 -65.60
CA GLY A 56 -16.12 16.90 -64.29
C GLY A 56 -15.21 16.38 -63.18
N VAL A 57 -15.83 15.84 -62.12
CA VAL A 57 -15.16 15.33 -60.92
C VAL A 57 -15.54 13.87 -60.68
N ASP A 58 -14.68 13.13 -60.00
CA ASP A 58 -14.96 11.77 -59.54
C ASP A 58 -14.68 11.65 -58.04
N VAL A 59 -15.30 10.66 -57.38
CA VAL A 59 -15.05 10.38 -55.97
C VAL A 59 -13.78 9.54 -55.88
N GLN A 60 -12.71 10.12 -55.32
CA GLN A 60 -11.46 9.40 -55.14
C GLN A 60 -11.57 8.42 -53.97
N THR A 61 -12.01 8.90 -52.81
CA THR A 61 -12.20 8.11 -51.60
C THR A 61 -12.99 8.89 -50.53
N ILE A 62 -13.35 8.23 -49.44
CA ILE A 62 -13.91 8.84 -48.23
C ILE A 62 -12.86 8.70 -47.14
N LEU A 63 -12.34 9.82 -46.64
CA LEU A 63 -11.32 9.82 -45.59
C LEU A 63 -11.94 10.08 -44.23
N ARG A 64 -11.39 9.43 -43.22
CA ARG A 64 -11.62 9.74 -41.81
C ARG A 64 -10.84 10.99 -41.40
N ASN A 65 -11.52 11.99 -40.84
CA ASN A 65 -10.88 13.15 -40.24
C ASN A 65 -10.39 12.78 -38.85
N GLN A 66 -9.08 12.57 -38.70
CA GLN A 66 -8.48 12.24 -37.43
C GLN A 66 -7.04 12.74 -37.35
N SER A 67 -6.53 12.88 -36.13
CA SER A 67 -5.11 13.07 -35.85
C SER A 67 -4.61 11.87 -35.06
N GLU A 68 -3.77 11.05 -35.69
CA GLU A 68 -3.18 9.87 -35.05
C GLU A 68 -2.36 10.25 -33.81
N LEU A 69 -1.67 11.40 -33.84
CA LEU A 69 -0.92 11.92 -32.70
C LEU A 69 -1.86 12.21 -31.52
N LEU A 70 -2.95 12.96 -31.75
CA LEU A 70 -3.91 13.29 -30.69
C LEU A 70 -4.61 12.04 -30.16
N THR A 71 -4.94 11.08 -31.03
CA THR A 71 -5.52 9.80 -30.61
C THR A 71 -4.58 9.03 -29.69
N ARG A 72 -3.28 8.93 -30.03
CA ARG A 72 -2.28 8.29 -29.16
C ARG A 72 -2.06 9.03 -27.85
N GLN A 73 -2.00 10.37 -27.89
CA GLN A 73 -1.82 11.20 -26.69
C GLN A 73 -3.03 11.12 -25.75
N SER A 74 -4.25 11.23 -26.28
CA SER A 74 -5.51 11.06 -25.52
C SER A 74 -5.58 9.67 -24.88
N ALA A 75 -5.26 8.60 -25.63
CA ALA A 75 -5.29 7.24 -25.11
C ALA A 75 -4.26 7.01 -23.99
N ALA A 76 -3.04 7.51 -24.14
CA ALA A 76 -2.00 7.41 -23.11
C ALA A 76 -2.38 8.19 -21.84
N ALA A 77 -2.87 9.43 -21.98
CA ALA A 77 -3.30 10.23 -20.84
C ALA A 77 -4.52 9.62 -20.12
N GLY A 78 -5.49 9.08 -20.87
CA GLY A 78 -6.61 8.33 -20.30
C GLY A 78 -6.15 7.09 -19.53
N SER A 79 -5.12 6.40 -20.00
CA SER A 79 -4.53 5.26 -19.27
C SER A 79 -3.92 5.69 -17.93
N THR A 80 -3.14 6.76 -17.90
CA THR A 80 -2.57 7.31 -16.65
C THR A 80 -3.68 7.74 -15.69
N GLN A 81 -4.70 8.43 -16.19
CA GLN A 81 -5.87 8.85 -15.41
C GLN A 81 -6.60 7.66 -14.77
N ALA A 82 -6.80 6.56 -15.51
CA ALA A 82 -7.44 5.37 -14.98
C ALA A 82 -6.62 4.70 -13.85
N ALA A 83 -5.29 4.71 -13.94
CA ALA A 83 -4.41 4.21 -12.89
C ALA A 83 -4.48 5.05 -11.61
N ASP A 84 -4.40 6.38 -11.74
CA ASP A 84 -4.46 7.29 -10.60
C ASP A 84 -5.83 7.29 -9.93
N ALA A 85 -6.91 7.24 -10.73
CA ALA A 85 -8.28 7.21 -10.23
C ALA A 85 -8.55 6.00 -9.33
N VAL A 86 -8.22 4.80 -9.79
CA VAL A 86 -8.44 3.58 -8.98
C VAL A 86 -7.55 3.56 -7.74
N ARG A 87 -6.30 4.03 -7.85
CA ARG A 87 -5.38 4.11 -6.71
C ARG A 87 -5.87 5.09 -5.65
N ALA A 88 -6.33 6.28 -6.06
CA ALA A 88 -6.88 7.30 -5.15
C ALA A 88 -8.16 6.81 -4.44
N GLN A 89 -9.02 6.08 -5.15
CA GLN A 89 -10.20 5.45 -4.57
C GLN A 89 -9.83 4.43 -3.50
N ARG A 90 -8.89 3.54 -3.78
CA ARG A 90 -8.46 2.49 -2.84
C ARG A 90 -7.71 3.04 -1.63
N LEU A 91 -6.87 4.07 -1.83
CA LEU A 91 -6.23 4.80 -0.72
C LEU A 91 -7.25 5.50 0.18
N SER A 92 -8.33 6.05 -0.38
CA SER A 92 -9.41 6.65 0.43
C SER A 92 -10.09 5.60 1.32
N GLN A 93 -10.35 4.40 0.79
CA GLN A 93 -10.89 3.29 1.58
C GLN A 93 -9.91 2.84 2.68
N LEU A 94 -8.60 2.77 2.37
CA LEU A 94 -7.59 2.47 3.36
C LEU A 94 -7.54 3.55 4.45
N GLN A 95 -7.65 4.83 4.09
CA GLN A 95 -7.67 5.95 5.03
C GLN A 95 -8.85 5.83 6.03
N GLU A 96 -10.01 5.35 5.59
CA GLU A 96 -11.18 5.15 6.47
C GLU A 96 -10.93 4.11 7.57
N VAL A 97 -10.05 3.13 7.33
CA VAL A 97 -9.60 2.17 8.35
C VAL A 97 -8.85 2.90 9.48
N PHE A 98 -8.07 3.92 9.12
CA PHE A 98 -7.33 4.77 10.05
C PHE A 98 -8.13 6.01 10.47
N SER A 99 -9.42 5.83 10.76
CA SER A 99 -10.28 6.93 11.19
C SER A 99 -9.94 7.41 12.61
N GLY A 100 -9.92 8.74 12.78
CA GLY A 100 -9.77 9.38 14.09
C GLY A 100 -11.08 9.47 14.87
N GLY A 101 -11.03 10.15 16.02
CA GLY A 101 -12.19 10.39 16.88
C GLY A 101 -12.39 9.34 17.98
N THR A 102 -13.50 9.45 18.71
CA THR A 102 -13.80 8.64 19.92
C THR A 102 -14.03 7.16 19.63
N GLN A 103 -14.35 6.80 18.40
CA GLN A 103 -14.51 5.41 17.95
C GLN A 103 -13.24 4.85 17.29
N GLY A 104 -12.20 5.67 17.08
CA GLY A 104 -10.94 5.25 16.47
C GLY A 104 -10.10 4.35 17.37
N LEU A 105 -9.05 3.76 16.80
CA LEU A 105 -8.12 2.90 17.53
C LEU A 105 -7.31 3.69 18.58
N GLY A 106 -6.92 4.93 18.28
CA GLY A 106 -6.20 5.78 19.22
C GLY A 106 -6.98 6.08 20.50
N ALA A 107 -8.30 6.27 20.41
CA ALA A 107 -9.15 6.45 21.58
C ALA A 107 -9.19 5.18 22.44
N ALA A 108 -9.32 4.00 21.82
CA ALA A 108 -9.30 2.73 22.53
C ALA A 108 -7.98 2.47 23.27
N ILE A 109 -6.85 2.76 22.62
CA ILE A 109 -5.52 2.66 23.24
C ILE A 109 -5.45 3.60 24.45
N ASN A 110 -5.90 4.86 24.32
CA ASN A 110 -5.92 5.79 25.44
C ASN A 110 -6.81 5.31 26.60
N ASP A 111 -8.02 4.81 26.30
CA ASP A 111 -8.95 4.29 27.30
C ASP A 111 -8.39 3.06 28.03
N MET A 112 -7.71 2.18 27.29
CA MET A 112 -6.97 1.03 27.84
C MET A 112 -5.88 1.47 28.82
N MET A 113 -5.06 2.45 28.45
CA MET A 113 -3.99 2.95 29.33
C MET A 113 -4.57 3.68 30.56
N ASN A 114 -5.66 4.42 30.39
CA ASN A 114 -6.30 5.16 31.49
C ASN A 114 -6.99 4.24 32.50
N ALA A 115 -7.47 3.07 32.08
CA ALA A 115 -8.13 2.11 32.96
C ALA A 115 -7.23 1.62 34.11
N PHE A 116 -5.90 1.63 33.92
CA PHE A 116 -4.97 1.27 34.98
C PHE A 116 -4.93 2.28 36.15
N SER A 117 -5.38 3.52 35.95
CA SER A 117 -5.40 4.55 37.00
C SER A 117 -6.22 4.13 38.22
N ASP A 118 -7.33 3.42 37.99
CA ASP A 118 -8.20 2.92 39.06
C ASP A 118 -7.51 1.76 39.82
N VAL A 119 -6.78 0.90 39.11
CA VAL A 119 -5.97 -0.17 39.73
C VAL A 119 -4.78 0.41 40.50
N VAL A 120 -4.17 1.50 40.02
CA VAL A 120 -3.10 2.18 40.75
C VAL A 120 -3.62 2.78 42.07
N SER A 121 -4.82 3.35 42.04
CA SER A 121 -5.45 3.95 43.21
C SER A 121 -5.97 2.91 44.21
N SER A 122 -6.47 1.78 43.71
CA SER A 122 -7.07 0.71 44.50
C SER A 122 -6.62 -0.68 44.01
N PRO A 123 -5.40 -1.14 44.36
CA PRO A 123 -4.82 -2.36 43.78
C PRO A 123 -5.56 -3.64 44.14
N THR A 124 -6.37 -3.66 45.20
CA THR A 124 -7.16 -4.83 45.60
C THR A 124 -8.57 -4.85 45.01
N ASP A 125 -8.98 -3.80 44.28
CA ASP A 125 -10.33 -3.69 43.72
C ASP A 125 -10.48 -4.59 42.47
N ILE A 126 -11.33 -5.62 42.59
CA ILE A 126 -11.63 -6.58 41.53
C ILE A 126 -12.38 -5.94 40.37
N THR A 127 -13.23 -4.93 40.64
CA THR A 127 -13.98 -4.22 39.61
C THR A 127 -13.05 -3.38 38.75
N ALA A 128 -12.13 -2.62 39.36
CA ALA A 128 -11.13 -1.84 38.63
C ALA A 128 -10.26 -2.73 37.71
N ARG A 129 -9.83 -3.89 38.22
CA ARG A 129 -9.06 -4.88 37.46
C ARG A 129 -9.87 -5.48 36.31
N THR A 130 -11.16 -5.77 36.52
CA THR A 130 -12.07 -6.22 35.45
C THR A 130 -12.17 -5.19 34.34
N VAL A 131 -12.29 -3.89 34.67
CA VAL A 131 -12.35 -2.81 33.67
C VAL A 131 -11.09 -2.77 32.80
N VAL A 132 -9.91 -2.92 33.39
CA VAL A 132 -8.64 -3.02 32.63
C VAL A 132 -8.71 -4.17 31.63
N LEU A 133 -9.07 -5.38 32.07
CA LEU A 133 -9.16 -6.56 31.19
C LEU A 133 -10.17 -6.34 30.05
N THR A 134 -11.31 -5.72 30.32
CA THR A 134 -12.29 -5.36 29.28
C THR A 134 -11.72 -4.38 28.26
N ARG A 135 -10.98 -3.34 28.69
CA ARG A 135 -10.38 -2.38 27.75
C ARG A 135 -9.23 -2.97 26.94
N LEU A 136 -8.48 -3.92 27.48
CA LEU A 136 -7.48 -4.69 26.73
C LEU A 136 -8.15 -5.49 25.60
N ASP A 137 -9.24 -6.20 25.91
CA ASP A 137 -10.00 -6.98 24.91
C ASP A 137 -10.64 -6.10 23.84
N GLU A 138 -11.26 -4.99 24.23
CA GLU A 138 -11.84 -4.01 23.30
C GLU A 138 -10.78 -3.44 22.34
N THR A 139 -9.58 -3.15 22.83
CA THR A 139 -8.47 -2.64 22.02
C THR A 139 -8.00 -3.69 21.02
N ALA A 140 -7.79 -4.93 21.47
CA ALA A 140 -7.44 -6.05 20.59
C ALA A 140 -8.53 -6.31 19.53
N ALA A 141 -9.80 -6.27 19.90
CA ALA A 141 -10.92 -6.43 18.98
C ALA A 141 -10.98 -5.32 17.92
N ARG A 142 -10.69 -4.08 18.29
CA ARG A 142 -10.60 -2.96 17.33
C ARG A 142 -9.42 -3.10 16.37
N MET A 143 -8.25 -3.56 16.84
CA MET A 143 -7.12 -3.85 15.96
C MET A 143 -7.45 -4.96 14.95
N ARG A 144 -8.12 -6.03 15.39
CA ARG A 144 -8.60 -7.11 14.51
C ARG A 144 -9.60 -6.58 13.48
N THR A 145 -10.58 -5.81 13.90
CA THR A 145 -11.58 -5.20 13.01
C THR A 145 -10.92 -4.30 11.95
N ALA A 146 -9.91 -3.50 12.34
CA ALA A 146 -9.15 -2.70 11.39
C ALA A 146 -8.38 -3.58 10.40
N SER A 147 -7.76 -4.67 10.87
CA SER A 147 -7.07 -5.63 10.01
C SER A 147 -8.02 -6.35 9.05
N ASP A 148 -9.23 -6.70 9.50
CA ASP A 148 -10.24 -7.37 8.67
C ASP A 148 -10.72 -6.46 7.54
N ARG A 149 -10.91 -5.16 7.79
CA ARG A 149 -11.20 -4.19 6.72
C ARG A 149 -10.07 -4.10 5.69
N ILE A 150 -8.82 -4.15 6.13
CA ILE A 150 -7.67 -4.19 5.21
C ILE A 150 -7.69 -5.48 4.37
N ASN A 151 -8.06 -6.63 4.98
CA ASN A 151 -8.22 -7.90 4.26
C ASN A 151 -9.35 -7.84 3.22
N GLU A 152 -10.50 -7.22 3.54
CA GLU A 152 -11.61 -7.01 2.59
C GLU A 152 -11.21 -6.11 1.42
N ILE A 153 -10.44 -5.04 1.70
CA ILE A 153 -9.88 -4.18 0.66
C ILE A 153 -8.95 -4.99 -0.25
N GLU A 154 -8.08 -5.83 0.30
CA GLU A 154 -7.20 -6.71 -0.48
C GLU A 154 -8.00 -7.65 -1.40
N TYR A 155 -9.01 -8.32 -0.84
CA TYR A 155 -9.87 -9.24 -1.58
C TYR A 155 -10.57 -8.52 -2.75
N THR A 156 -11.14 -7.34 -2.48
CA THR A 156 -11.80 -6.51 -3.51
C THR A 156 -10.83 -6.09 -4.62
N VAL A 157 -9.58 -5.76 -4.26
CA VAL A 157 -8.54 -5.41 -5.24
C VAL A 157 -8.18 -6.62 -6.11
N LYS A 158 -8.04 -7.81 -5.51
CA LYS A 158 -7.76 -9.04 -6.27
C LYS A 158 -8.89 -9.41 -7.23
N GLU A 159 -10.14 -9.33 -6.80
CA GLU A 159 -11.33 -9.51 -7.66
C GLU A 159 -11.35 -8.51 -8.82
N GLN A 160 -11.03 -7.24 -8.55
CA GLN A 160 -11.00 -6.21 -9.59
C GLN A 160 -9.84 -6.42 -10.58
N LEU A 161 -8.67 -6.86 -10.11
CA LEU A 161 -7.54 -7.22 -10.97
C LEU A 161 -7.93 -8.38 -11.92
N GLN A 162 -8.53 -9.44 -11.38
CA GLN A 162 -8.99 -10.58 -12.18
C GLN A 162 -10.05 -10.17 -13.22
N SER A 163 -11.01 -9.34 -12.82
CA SER A 163 -12.04 -8.80 -13.71
C SER A 163 -11.43 -7.94 -14.82
N SER A 164 -10.45 -7.09 -14.47
CA SER A 164 -9.74 -6.23 -15.43
C SER A 164 -8.96 -7.05 -16.47
N VAL A 165 -8.27 -8.11 -16.02
CA VAL A 165 -7.55 -9.03 -16.92
C VAL A 165 -8.52 -9.78 -17.85
N THR A 166 -9.66 -10.23 -17.33
CA THR A 166 -10.72 -10.85 -18.14
C THR A 166 -11.23 -9.89 -19.22
N ALA A 167 -11.47 -8.62 -18.88
CA ALA A 167 -11.87 -7.60 -19.83
C ALA A 167 -10.79 -7.35 -20.90
N ILE A 168 -9.51 -7.24 -20.52
CA ILE A 168 -8.40 -7.10 -21.46
C ILE A 168 -8.36 -8.26 -22.45
N ASN A 169 -8.46 -9.51 -21.97
CA ASN A 169 -8.42 -10.69 -22.84
C ASN A 169 -9.59 -10.72 -23.84
N SER A 170 -10.79 -10.31 -23.40
CA SER A 170 -11.96 -10.21 -24.28
C SER A 170 -11.75 -9.13 -25.36
N LEU A 171 -11.29 -7.93 -24.96
CA LEU A 171 -11.03 -6.82 -25.88
C LEU A 171 -9.89 -7.16 -26.86
N ALA A 172 -8.83 -7.84 -26.41
CA ALA A 172 -7.75 -8.32 -27.27
C ALA A 172 -8.26 -9.30 -28.34
N THR A 173 -9.17 -10.22 -27.95
CA THR A 173 -9.81 -11.14 -28.90
C THR A 173 -10.67 -10.40 -29.93
N GLN A 174 -11.43 -9.40 -29.49
CA GLN A 174 -12.23 -8.55 -30.38
C GLN A 174 -11.35 -7.74 -31.34
N MET A 175 -10.24 -7.18 -30.83
CA MET A 175 -9.25 -6.46 -31.62
C MET A 175 -8.63 -7.34 -32.72
N ALA A 176 -8.29 -8.59 -32.40
CA ALA A 176 -7.75 -9.54 -33.37
C ALA A 176 -8.76 -9.85 -34.49
N ALA A 177 -10.05 -10.01 -34.15
CA ALA A 177 -11.12 -10.19 -35.14
C ALA A 177 -11.32 -8.95 -36.03
N ILE A 178 -11.25 -7.74 -35.45
CA ILE A 178 -11.32 -6.48 -36.20
C ILE A 178 -10.12 -6.32 -37.13
N ASN A 179 -8.91 -6.65 -36.68
CA ASN A 179 -7.71 -6.66 -37.52
C ASN A 179 -7.89 -7.57 -38.74
N GLU A 180 -8.45 -8.78 -38.56
CA GLU A 180 -8.72 -9.69 -39.68
C GLU A 180 -9.72 -9.09 -40.68
N GLN A 181 -10.78 -8.43 -40.20
CA GLN A 181 -11.75 -7.75 -41.07
C GLN A 181 -11.13 -6.57 -41.82
N ILE A 182 -10.27 -5.78 -41.16
CA ILE A 182 -9.55 -4.66 -41.77
C ILE A 182 -8.59 -5.17 -42.85
N ALA A 183 -7.82 -6.22 -42.60
CA ALA A 183 -6.90 -6.78 -43.58
C ALA A 183 -7.64 -7.25 -44.85
N ARG A 184 -8.78 -7.93 -44.67
CA ARG A 184 -9.64 -8.37 -45.78
C ARG A 184 -10.24 -7.20 -46.57
N ALA A 185 -10.71 -6.16 -45.87
CA ALA A 185 -11.33 -5.00 -46.50
C ALA A 185 -10.29 -4.12 -47.24
N THR A 186 -9.10 -3.94 -46.67
CA THR A 186 -8.00 -3.16 -47.26
C THR A 186 -7.49 -3.80 -48.55
N GLY A 187 -7.52 -5.13 -48.65
CA GLY A 187 -7.22 -5.86 -49.89
C GLY A 187 -8.11 -5.51 -51.08
N ASN A 188 -9.29 -4.90 -50.85
CA ASN A 188 -10.20 -4.43 -51.90
C ASN A 188 -9.91 -2.99 -52.37
N GLY A 189 -8.87 -2.34 -51.84
CA GLY A 189 -8.36 -1.04 -52.32
C GLY A 189 -9.04 0.20 -51.75
N GLN A 190 -9.96 0.08 -50.79
CA GLN A 190 -10.59 1.21 -50.09
C GLN A 190 -10.47 1.05 -48.56
N SER A 191 -10.37 2.17 -47.84
CA SER A 191 -10.19 2.16 -46.38
C SER A 191 -11.50 1.88 -45.64
N PRO A 192 -11.55 0.88 -44.73
CA PRO A 192 -12.75 0.56 -43.98
C PRO A 192 -12.91 1.46 -42.74
N ASN A 193 -13.32 2.71 -42.94
CA ASN A 193 -13.36 3.75 -41.89
C ASN A 193 -14.07 3.31 -40.59
N ASP A 194 -15.23 2.66 -40.67
CA ASP A 194 -15.99 2.24 -39.49
C ASP A 194 -15.28 1.15 -38.68
N LEU A 195 -14.56 0.23 -39.36
CA LEU A 195 -13.75 -0.79 -38.68
C LEU A 195 -12.54 -0.15 -38.01
N LEU A 196 -11.96 0.89 -38.62
CA LEU A 196 -10.86 1.65 -38.00
C LEU A 196 -11.35 2.40 -36.76
N ASP A 197 -12.58 2.94 -36.76
CA ASP A 197 -13.17 3.60 -35.58
C ASP A 197 -13.42 2.58 -34.45
N GLN A 198 -13.97 1.41 -34.78
CA GLN A 198 -14.16 0.32 -33.81
C GLN A 198 -12.82 -0.15 -33.21
N ARG A 199 -11.80 -0.32 -34.06
CA ARG A 199 -10.44 -0.67 -33.64
C ARG A 199 -9.90 0.34 -32.63
N ASP A 200 -10.00 1.63 -32.94
CA ASP A 200 -9.44 2.70 -32.10
C ASP A 200 -10.27 2.89 -30.81
N GLN A 201 -11.56 2.55 -30.82
CA GLN A 201 -12.37 2.44 -29.59
C GLN A 201 -11.91 1.28 -28.72
N ILE A 202 -11.75 0.08 -29.28
CA ILE A 202 -11.24 -1.09 -28.53
C ILE A 202 -9.87 -0.80 -27.92
N ILE A 203 -8.97 -0.16 -28.66
CA ILE A 203 -7.66 0.23 -28.14
C ILE A 203 -7.80 1.21 -26.97
N ARG A 204 -8.72 2.19 -27.05
CA ARG A 204 -8.99 3.10 -25.93
C ARG A 204 -9.55 2.37 -24.72
N ASP A 205 -10.43 1.40 -24.92
CA ASP A 205 -11.01 0.58 -23.85
C ASP A 205 -9.95 -0.31 -23.19
N ILE A 206 -9.04 -0.92 -23.96
CA ILE A 206 -7.88 -1.66 -23.41
C ILE A 206 -7.00 -0.72 -22.59
N ASN A 207 -6.74 0.50 -23.07
CA ASN A 207 -5.92 1.48 -22.38
C ASN A 207 -6.50 1.93 -21.03
N GLN A 208 -7.81 1.79 -20.78
CA GLN A 208 -8.40 1.99 -19.45
C GLN A 208 -7.90 0.95 -18.42
N TYR A 209 -7.48 -0.23 -18.87
CA TYR A 209 -7.02 -1.32 -18.02
C TYR A 209 -5.50 -1.46 -18.00
N VAL A 210 -4.85 -1.37 -19.15
CA VAL A 210 -3.39 -1.47 -19.29
C VAL A 210 -2.90 -0.59 -20.44
N GLN A 211 -1.85 0.19 -20.21
CA GLN A 211 -1.29 1.02 -21.28
C GLN A 211 -0.68 0.16 -22.38
N THR A 212 -0.99 0.51 -23.62
CA THR A 212 -0.54 -0.21 -24.82
C THR A 212 0.22 0.69 -25.76
N THR A 213 1.13 0.08 -26.54
CA THR A 213 1.80 0.71 -27.68
C THR A 213 1.32 0.07 -28.96
N GLN A 214 1.06 0.91 -29.96
CA GLN A 214 0.54 0.49 -31.27
C GLN A 214 1.66 0.52 -32.30
N ILE A 215 1.76 -0.54 -33.12
CA ILE A 215 2.68 -0.62 -34.26
C ILE A 215 1.85 -0.99 -35.51
N PRO A 216 1.74 -0.11 -36.52
CA PRO A 216 1.03 -0.41 -37.74
C PRO A 216 1.79 -1.43 -38.60
N ALA A 217 1.05 -2.25 -39.35
CA ALA A 217 1.58 -3.17 -40.35
C ALA A 217 1.15 -2.78 -41.77
N ASP A 218 1.87 -3.29 -42.77
CA ASP A 218 1.65 -2.95 -44.19
C ASP A 218 0.28 -3.43 -44.72
N ASP A 219 -0.34 -4.41 -44.06
CA ASP A 219 -1.66 -4.97 -44.40
C ASP A 219 -2.84 -4.19 -43.78
N GLY A 220 -2.55 -3.08 -43.09
CA GLY A 220 -3.54 -2.24 -42.41
C GLY A 220 -3.91 -2.72 -41.00
N THR A 221 -3.41 -3.88 -40.56
CA THR A 221 -3.55 -4.33 -39.17
C THR A 221 -2.67 -3.51 -38.23
N VAL A 222 -2.99 -3.55 -36.94
CA VAL A 222 -2.17 -2.92 -35.89
C VAL A 222 -1.77 -3.96 -34.87
N GLY A 223 -0.47 -4.07 -34.63
CA GLY A 223 0.09 -4.80 -33.50
C GLY A 223 -0.06 -3.99 -32.22
N LEU A 224 -0.55 -4.64 -31.16
CA LEU A 224 -0.76 -4.03 -29.85
C LEU A 224 0.17 -4.66 -28.83
N PHE A 225 1.00 -3.86 -28.18
CA PHE A 225 2.02 -4.31 -27.24
C PHE A 225 1.76 -3.78 -25.84
N VAL A 226 1.95 -4.62 -24.82
CA VAL A 226 1.90 -4.25 -23.39
C VAL A 226 3.29 -4.35 -22.78
N ALA A 227 3.51 -3.63 -21.67
CA ALA A 227 4.77 -3.65 -20.92
C ALA A 227 6.01 -3.35 -21.78
N GLY A 228 5.86 -2.51 -22.82
CA GLY A 228 6.92 -2.09 -23.74
C GLY A 228 7.29 -3.07 -24.85
N SER A 229 7.11 -4.38 -24.67
CA SER A 229 7.61 -5.36 -25.66
C SER A 229 6.77 -6.62 -25.87
N GLN A 230 5.68 -6.83 -25.13
CA GLN A 230 4.91 -8.08 -25.24
C GLN A 230 3.71 -7.94 -26.18
N PRO A 231 3.60 -8.72 -27.26
CA PRO A 231 2.53 -8.59 -28.25
C PRO A 231 1.22 -9.16 -27.70
N LEU A 232 0.33 -8.29 -27.22
CA LEU A 232 -1.01 -8.65 -26.80
C LEU A 232 -1.89 -9.01 -28.01
N VAL A 233 -1.75 -8.27 -29.12
CA VAL A 233 -2.40 -8.58 -30.39
C VAL A 233 -1.37 -8.45 -31.50
N LEU A 234 -1.28 -9.46 -32.36
CA LEU A 234 -0.42 -9.44 -33.54
C LEU A 234 -1.18 -10.00 -34.73
N GLY A 235 -1.45 -9.15 -35.73
CA GLY A 235 -2.34 -9.49 -36.84
C GLY A 235 -3.71 -9.92 -36.32
N SER A 236 -4.13 -11.15 -36.67
CA SER A 236 -5.39 -11.77 -36.24
C SER A 236 -5.27 -12.68 -35.01
N THR A 237 -4.14 -12.66 -34.30
CA THR A 237 -3.94 -13.47 -33.09
C THR A 237 -3.91 -12.60 -31.84
N ALA A 238 -4.67 -13.00 -30.82
CA ALA A 238 -4.63 -12.40 -29.49
C ALA A 238 -3.89 -13.33 -28.51
N ALA A 239 -2.97 -12.77 -27.74
CA ALA A 239 -2.41 -13.41 -26.56
C ALA A 239 -3.30 -13.15 -25.34
N SER A 240 -3.05 -13.86 -24.24
CA SER A 240 -3.78 -13.65 -22.99
C SER A 240 -2.86 -13.21 -21.86
N LEU A 241 -3.45 -12.48 -20.93
CA LEU A 241 -2.85 -12.09 -19.67
C LEU A 241 -3.49 -12.89 -18.52
N SER A 242 -2.76 -13.05 -17.44
CA SER A 242 -3.25 -13.59 -16.16
C SER A 242 -2.71 -12.76 -15.00
N ILE A 243 -3.38 -12.83 -13.85
CA ILE A 243 -2.91 -12.25 -12.60
C ILE A 243 -2.63 -13.40 -11.63
N ASP A 244 -1.46 -13.39 -11.00
CA ASP A 244 -1.07 -14.39 -9.99
C ASP A 244 -0.11 -13.76 -8.98
N ASP A 245 0.30 -14.53 -7.97
CA ASP A 245 1.34 -14.13 -7.03
C ASP A 245 2.70 -13.95 -7.74
N ALA A 246 3.51 -13.03 -7.22
CA ALA A 246 4.86 -12.77 -7.73
C ALA A 246 5.71 -14.04 -7.67
N THR A 247 6.34 -14.41 -8.79
CA THR A 247 7.18 -15.62 -8.86
C THR A 247 8.41 -15.53 -7.99
N THR A 248 8.86 -14.33 -7.65
CA THR A 248 10.01 -14.11 -6.76
C THR A 248 9.67 -14.42 -5.29
N PHE A 249 8.42 -14.19 -4.89
CA PHE A 249 7.95 -14.31 -3.49
C PHE A 249 6.58 -15.00 -3.43
N PRO A 250 6.50 -16.29 -3.80
CA PRO A 250 5.23 -17.01 -3.81
C PRO A 250 4.57 -17.04 -2.43
N GLY A 251 3.25 -16.80 -2.39
CA GLY A 251 2.47 -16.79 -1.15
C GLY A 251 2.65 -15.55 -0.27
N SER A 252 3.43 -14.54 -0.71
CA SER A 252 3.62 -13.28 0.03
C SER A 252 2.43 -12.30 -0.07
N GLY A 253 1.45 -12.62 -0.93
CA GLY A 253 0.32 -11.75 -1.27
C GLY A 253 0.66 -10.60 -2.22
N GLN A 254 1.92 -10.51 -2.70
CA GLN A 254 2.28 -9.60 -3.79
C GLN A 254 1.77 -10.17 -5.11
N SER A 255 0.96 -9.40 -5.84
CA SER A 255 0.44 -9.82 -7.14
C SER A 255 1.23 -9.21 -8.29
N LYS A 256 1.34 -9.96 -9.39
CA LYS A 256 1.97 -9.52 -10.64
C LYS A 256 1.11 -9.93 -11.84
N LEU A 257 1.23 -9.14 -12.90
CA LEU A 257 0.60 -9.45 -14.18
C LEU A 257 1.51 -10.39 -14.97
N PHE A 258 0.93 -11.38 -15.63
CA PHE A 258 1.64 -12.37 -16.43
C PHE A 258 1.18 -12.32 -17.88
N PHE A 259 2.14 -12.40 -18.80
CA PHE A 259 1.88 -12.60 -20.21
C PHE A 259 1.97 -14.08 -20.56
N ASN A 260 0.85 -14.67 -21.00
CA ASN A 260 0.76 -16.09 -21.30
C ASN A 260 1.26 -16.37 -22.72
N ARG A 261 2.32 -17.18 -22.83
CA ARG A 261 2.85 -17.66 -24.10
C ARG A 261 2.32 -19.06 -24.39
N PRO A 262 1.75 -19.34 -25.57
CA PRO A 262 1.35 -20.69 -25.93
C PRO A 262 2.53 -21.67 -25.82
N GLY A 263 2.40 -22.69 -24.97
CA GLY A 263 3.41 -23.75 -24.81
C GLY A 263 4.69 -23.37 -24.05
N ALA A 264 4.75 -22.20 -23.41
CA ALA A 264 5.90 -21.74 -22.63
C ALA A 264 5.49 -21.17 -21.27
N THR A 265 6.45 -20.99 -20.36
CA THR A 265 6.20 -20.37 -19.06
C THR A 265 5.73 -18.91 -19.23
N PRO A 266 4.70 -18.48 -18.48
CA PRO A 266 4.27 -17.09 -18.50
C PRO A 266 5.41 -16.13 -18.16
N VAL A 267 5.42 -14.95 -18.78
CA VAL A 267 6.38 -13.90 -18.46
C VAL A 267 5.78 -13.02 -17.38
N GLU A 268 6.43 -12.91 -16.23
CA GLU A 268 6.08 -11.93 -15.20
C GLU A 268 6.38 -10.51 -15.72
N LEU A 269 5.41 -9.61 -15.57
CA LEU A 269 5.52 -8.21 -15.95
C LEU A 269 5.65 -7.35 -14.69
N ASP A 270 6.68 -6.51 -14.66
CA ASP A 270 6.86 -5.58 -13.55
C ASP A 270 5.85 -4.44 -13.61
N GLU A 271 5.30 -4.05 -12.46
CA GLU A 271 4.32 -2.98 -12.37
C GLU A 271 4.83 -1.63 -12.88
N ASN A 272 6.14 -1.36 -12.77
CA ASN A 272 6.75 -0.11 -13.23
C ASN A 272 6.84 0.00 -14.75
N VAL A 273 6.80 -1.12 -15.48
CA VAL A 273 6.86 -1.11 -16.95
C VAL A 273 5.48 -1.09 -17.61
N LEU A 274 4.40 -1.20 -16.82
CA LEU A 274 3.02 -1.18 -17.34
C LEU A 274 2.57 0.22 -17.80
N GLY A 275 3.23 1.28 -17.34
CA GLY A 275 2.96 2.67 -17.72
C GLY A 275 1.70 3.26 -17.09
N GLY A 276 0.54 2.64 -17.33
CA GLY A 276 -0.78 3.12 -16.91
C GLY A 276 -1.87 2.06 -16.99
N GLY A 277 -3.11 2.50 -16.79
CA GLY A 277 -4.31 1.68 -16.75
C GLY A 277 -4.64 1.20 -15.34
N SER A 278 -5.92 0.86 -15.10
CA SER A 278 -6.40 0.49 -13.78
C SER A 278 -5.66 -0.71 -13.15
N VAL A 279 -5.14 -1.66 -13.95
CA VAL A 279 -4.33 -2.77 -13.44
C VAL A 279 -3.05 -2.26 -12.77
N SER A 280 -2.35 -1.31 -13.39
CA SER A 280 -1.12 -0.73 -12.81
C SER A 280 -1.40 0.00 -11.49
N GLY A 281 -2.50 0.76 -11.42
CA GLY A 281 -2.93 1.46 -10.20
C GLY A 281 -3.31 0.52 -9.07
N LEU A 282 -4.02 -0.56 -9.38
CA LEU A 282 -4.40 -1.61 -8.42
C LEU A 282 -3.18 -2.38 -7.90
N LEU A 283 -2.25 -2.75 -8.78
CA LEU A 283 -0.99 -3.42 -8.40
C LEU A 283 -0.16 -2.55 -7.46
N ARG A 284 0.03 -1.27 -7.82
CA ARG A 284 0.76 -0.31 -6.97
C ARG A 284 0.09 -0.15 -5.61
N PHE A 285 -1.24 -0.04 -5.58
CA PHE A 285 -1.97 0.02 -4.33
C PHE A 285 -1.76 -1.25 -3.48
N GLN A 286 -1.95 -2.44 -4.05
CA GLN A 286 -1.83 -3.71 -3.33
C GLN A 286 -0.41 -3.95 -2.82
N ASN A 287 0.59 -3.80 -3.68
CA ASN A 287 1.97 -4.18 -3.39
C ASN A 287 2.71 -3.15 -2.52
N THR A 288 2.32 -1.87 -2.59
CA THR A 288 2.98 -0.79 -1.86
C THR A 288 2.07 -0.17 -0.79
N ASP A 289 0.95 0.44 -1.20
CA ASP A 289 0.16 1.28 -0.29
C ASP A 289 -0.58 0.46 0.78
N LEU A 290 -1.12 -0.71 0.41
CA LEU A 290 -1.80 -1.63 1.31
C LEU A 290 -0.81 -2.33 2.25
N SER A 291 0.38 -2.71 1.75
CA SER A 291 1.43 -3.31 2.58
C SER A 291 1.91 -2.33 3.66
N GLU A 292 2.06 -1.05 3.30
CA GLU A 292 2.36 0.01 4.27
C GLU A 292 1.28 0.11 5.36
N GLY A 293 0.00 0.16 4.97
CA GLY A 293 -1.10 0.22 5.93
C GLY A 293 -1.09 -0.99 6.88
N ARG A 294 -0.84 -2.19 6.37
CA ARG A 294 -0.67 -3.41 7.18
C ARG A 294 0.50 -3.28 8.15
N ASN A 295 1.63 -2.77 7.68
CA ASN A 295 2.82 -2.63 8.50
C ASN A 295 2.64 -1.61 9.62
N LEU A 296 1.96 -0.49 9.37
CA LEU A 296 1.64 0.50 10.39
C LEU A 296 0.76 -0.09 11.50
N LEU A 297 -0.36 -0.73 11.12
CA LEU A 297 -1.29 -1.32 12.08
C LEU A 297 -0.66 -2.50 12.83
N GLY A 298 0.03 -3.38 12.11
CA GLY A 298 0.68 -4.56 12.67
C GLY A 298 1.83 -4.22 13.61
N ARG A 299 2.65 -3.21 13.26
CA ARG A 299 3.70 -2.69 14.15
C ARG A 299 3.10 -2.21 15.47
N MET A 300 2.02 -1.45 15.42
CA MET A 300 1.35 -0.96 16.62
C MET A 300 0.84 -2.11 17.50
N ALA A 301 0.12 -3.06 16.91
CA ALA A 301 -0.41 -4.22 17.62
C ALA A 301 0.71 -5.00 18.32
N LEU A 302 1.80 -5.26 17.59
CA LEU A 302 2.93 -6.03 18.10
C LEU A 302 3.72 -5.25 19.18
N ALA A 303 4.04 -3.98 18.94
CA ALA A 303 4.78 -3.16 19.90
C ALA A 303 4.01 -2.99 21.22
N ILE A 304 2.71 -2.68 21.15
CA ILE A 304 1.84 -2.55 22.32
C ILE A 304 1.72 -3.90 23.03
N GLY A 305 1.42 -4.97 22.30
CA GLY A 305 1.27 -6.31 22.87
C GLY A 305 2.52 -6.78 23.59
N MET A 306 3.68 -6.69 22.95
CA MET A 306 4.96 -7.11 23.53
C MET A 306 5.35 -6.28 24.74
N THR A 307 5.32 -4.94 24.66
CA THR A 307 5.73 -4.11 25.81
C THR A 307 4.82 -4.26 27.01
N MET A 308 3.52 -4.45 26.79
CA MET A 308 2.55 -4.77 27.84
C MET A 308 2.83 -6.13 28.47
N ASN A 309 3.11 -7.16 27.67
CA ASN A 309 3.48 -8.49 28.16
C ASN A 309 4.78 -8.45 28.97
N ASP A 310 5.82 -7.83 28.42
CA ASP A 310 7.12 -7.70 29.07
C ASP A 310 6.98 -7.04 30.46
N GLN A 311 6.24 -5.94 30.56
CA GLN A 311 6.02 -5.25 31.83
C GLN A 311 5.09 -6.03 32.78
N GLN A 312 4.06 -6.70 32.26
CA GLN A 312 3.17 -7.55 33.07
C GLN A 312 3.95 -8.71 33.71
N ASN A 313 4.85 -9.36 32.96
CA ASN A 313 5.67 -10.48 33.44
C ASN A 313 6.67 -10.07 34.54
N LEU A 314 6.96 -8.77 34.68
CA LEU A 314 7.77 -8.22 35.76
C LEU A 314 6.97 -7.94 37.04
N GLY A 315 5.65 -8.07 37.04
CA GLY A 315 4.79 -7.82 38.20
C GLY A 315 4.41 -9.08 38.99
N LEU A 316 3.72 -8.86 40.12
CA LEU A 316 3.05 -9.90 40.91
C LEU A 316 1.53 -9.75 40.89
N THR A 317 0.84 -10.89 40.80
CA THR A 317 -0.62 -11.00 40.91
C THR A 317 -1.10 -10.82 42.36
N LEU A 318 -2.42 -10.80 42.59
CA LEU A 318 -2.98 -10.78 43.95
C LEU A 318 -2.63 -12.04 44.76
N ASP A 319 -2.24 -13.12 44.09
CA ASP A 319 -1.86 -14.39 44.71
C ASP A 319 -0.33 -14.54 44.85
N GLY A 320 0.43 -13.49 44.54
CA GLY A 320 1.88 -13.46 44.72
C GLY A 320 2.67 -14.25 43.68
N VAL A 321 2.04 -14.59 42.56
CA VAL A 321 2.66 -15.28 41.43
C VAL A 321 3.11 -14.24 40.40
N PRO A 322 4.20 -14.46 39.65
CA PRO A 322 4.53 -13.61 38.50
C PRO A 322 3.39 -13.50 37.50
N GLY A 323 3.28 -12.33 36.86
CA GLY A 323 2.33 -12.10 35.77
C GLY A 323 2.56 -13.03 34.57
N LYS A 324 1.52 -13.16 33.75
CA LYS A 324 1.55 -13.82 32.45
C LYS A 324 1.15 -12.82 31.36
N ASP A 325 1.59 -13.06 30.14
CA ASP A 325 1.30 -12.28 28.93
C ASP A 325 -0.16 -11.83 28.84
N LEU A 326 -0.40 -10.52 28.70
CA LEU A 326 -1.74 -9.95 28.51
C LEU A 326 -2.30 -10.16 27.10
N PHE A 327 -1.42 -10.32 26.11
CA PHE A 327 -1.78 -10.49 24.70
C PHE A 327 -1.07 -11.69 24.08
N ALA A 328 -1.76 -12.39 23.20
CA ALA A 328 -1.17 -13.38 22.30
C ALA A 328 -1.06 -12.83 20.88
N PHE A 329 0.03 -13.16 20.20
CA PHE A 329 0.30 -12.86 18.80
C PHE A 329 1.38 -13.84 18.28
N PRO A 330 1.58 -13.96 16.96
CA PRO A 330 2.66 -14.77 16.39
C PRO A 330 4.02 -14.32 16.94
N THR A 331 4.88 -15.26 17.34
CA THR A 331 6.23 -14.97 17.86
C THR A 331 7.28 -14.89 16.76
N SER A 332 6.96 -15.40 15.58
CA SER A 332 7.76 -15.28 14.38
C SER A 332 6.91 -15.34 13.12
N MET A 333 7.48 -14.87 12.00
CA MET A 333 6.86 -14.92 10.67
C MET A 333 7.81 -15.57 9.67
N PRO A 334 7.30 -16.40 8.73
CA PRO A 334 8.14 -17.04 7.72
C PRO A 334 8.62 -16.03 6.68
N GLY A 335 9.76 -16.35 6.04
CA GLY A 335 10.20 -15.69 4.81
C GLY A 335 9.61 -16.36 3.57
N HIS A 336 9.37 -15.56 2.53
CA HIS A 336 8.86 -16.00 1.23
C HIS A 336 9.97 -15.95 0.19
N THR A 337 10.13 -17.01 -0.60
CA THR A 337 11.10 -17.08 -1.69
C THR A 337 10.72 -18.17 -2.69
N ASN A 338 11.24 -18.06 -3.90
CA ASN A 338 11.23 -19.14 -4.90
C ASN A 338 12.54 -19.94 -4.95
N GLY A 339 13.52 -19.59 -4.12
CA GLY A 339 14.82 -20.24 -4.00
C GLY A 339 14.88 -21.31 -2.90
N ALA A 340 16.11 -21.68 -2.51
CA ALA A 340 16.36 -22.69 -1.48
C ALA A 340 16.27 -22.15 -0.04
N GLY A 341 16.23 -20.81 0.11
CA GLY A 341 16.22 -20.16 1.41
C GLY A 341 15.00 -20.51 2.27
N VAL A 342 15.23 -20.85 3.54
CA VAL A 342 14.19 -21.10 4.54
C VAL A 342 14.55 -20.38 5.82
N GLY A 343 13.62 -19.60 6.37
CA GLY A 343 13.87 -18.86 7.60
C GLY A 343 12.65 -18.17 8.15
N THR A 344 12.81 -17.62 9.34
CA THR A 344 11.77 -16.86 10.06
C THR A 344 12.36 -15.56 10.58
N VAL A 345 11.51 -14.55 10.76
CA VAL A 345 11.83 -13.33 11.51
C VAL A 345 11.13 -13.39 12.85
N SER A 346 11.87 -13.20 13.93
CA SER A 346 11.36 -13.14 15.31
C SER A 346 11.46 -11.73 15.87
N PHE A 347 10.63 -11.46 16.87
CA PHE A 347 10.45 -10.13 17.45
C PHE A 347 11.18 -10.03 18.79
N THR A 348 12.09 -9.08 18.94
CA THR A 348 12.95 -8.96 20.14
C THR A 348 12.94 -7.57 20.77
N GLY A 349 12.83 -6.50 19.97
CA GLY A 349 12.93 -5.12 20.44
C GLY A 349 11.69 -4.29 20.10
N PRO A 350 10.59 -4.36 20.87
CA PRO A 350 9.31 -3.77 20.48
C PRO A 350 9.28 -2.24 20.40
N THR A 351 10.26 -1.56 21.01
CA THR A 351 10.41 -0.10 20.93
C THR A 351 11.25 0.36 19.73
N GLN A 352 11.79 -0.57 18.93
CA GLN A 352 12.70 -0.28 17.81
C GLN A 352 12.10 -0.62 16.44
N PHE A 353 10.86 -1.12 16.38
CA PHE A 353 10.25 -1.55 15.13
C PHE A 353 10.08 -0.40 14.13
N ALA A 354 10.57 -0.61 12.90
CA ALA A 354 10.22 0.21 11.75
C ALA A 354 9.06 -0.43 10.97
N ALA A 355 8.03 0.33 10.60
CA ALA A 355 6.88 -0.16 9.84
C ALA A 355 7.29 -0.47 8.39
N SER A 356 7.77 -1.69 8.13
CA SER A 356 8.29 -2.08 6.83
C SER A 356 8.25 -3.58 6.62
N ASP A 357 8.21 -3.98 5.35
CA ASP A 357 8.64 -5.30 4.89
C ASP A 357 10.17 -5.29 4.70
N TYR A 358 10.80 -6.46 4.76
CA TYR A 358 12.25 -6.61 4.66
C TYR A 358 12.62 -7.66 3.62
N GLU A 359 13.61 -7.36 2.78
CA GLU A 359 14.12 -8.27 1.76
C GLU A 359 15.56 -8.67 2.10
N ILE A 360 15.81 -9.97 2.27
CA ILE A 360 17.17 -10.52 2.34
C ILE A 360 17.64 -10.79 0.92
N ARG A 361 18.77 -10.20 0.54
CA ARG A 361 19.43 -10.39 -0.76
C ARG A 361 20.75 -11.11 -0.54
N PHE A 362 20.87 -12.34 -1.04
CA PHE A 362 22.10 -13.13 -0.93
C PHE A 362 23.11 -12.74 -2.01
N THR A 363 24.36 -12.49 -1.63
CA THR A 363 25.39 -11.96 -2.54
C THR A 363 26.51 -12.95 -2.81
N THR A 364 27.14 -13.49 -1.77
CA THR A 364 28.29 -14.40 -1.90
C THR A 364 28.28 -15.47 -0.80
N GLY A 365 28.33 -16.74 -1.17
CA GLY A 365 28.23 -17.84 -0.20
C GLY A 365 26.93 -17.75 0.60
N THR A 366 27.05 -17.67 1.93
CA THR A 366 25.92 -17.46 2.87
C THR A 366 25.81 -16.03 3.38
N ALA A 367 26.57 -15.09 2.81
CA ALA A 367 26.53 -13.67 3.14
C ALA A 367 25.52 -12.91 2.25
N GLY A 368 25.09 -11.76 2.73
CA GLY A 368 24.11 -10.94 2.02
C GLY A 368 23.84 -9.62 2.72
N GLN A 369 22.68 -9.05 2.42
CA GLN A 369 22.20 -7.85 3.07
C GLN A 369 20.70 -7.92 3.31
N VAL A 370 20.25 -7.36 4.42
CA VAL A 370 18.83 -7.13 4.73
C VAL A 370 18.48 -5.71 4.29
N VAL A 371 17.49 -5.58 3.42
CA VAL A 371 17.01 -4.29 2.90
C VAL A 371 15.64 -4.01 3.47
N ARG A 372 15.50 -2.87 4.17
CA ARG A 372 14.22 -2.34 4.60
C ARG A 372 13.51 -1.71 3.40
N LEU A 373 12.32 -2.19 3.03
CA LEU A 373 11.66 -1.78 1.78
C LEU A 373 11.01 -0.38 1.84
N SER A 374 10.70 0.14 3.03
CA SER A 374 10.10 1.47 3.21
C SER A 374 11.04 2.62 2.83
N ASP A 375 12.35 2.49 3.07
CA ASP A 375 13.35 3.54 2.84
C ASP A 375 14.61 3.07 2.08
N GLY A 376 14.73 1.78 1.80
CA GLY A 376 15.87 1.19 1.09
C GLY A 376 17.14 1.03 1.94
N GLN A 377 17.07 1.25 3.26
CA GLN A 377 18.23 1.07 4.14
C GLN A 377 18.70 -0.39 4.11
N SER A 378 20.01 -0.59 3.93
CA SER A 378 20.63 -1.90 3.77
C SER A 378 21.61 -2.20 4.89
N THR A 379 21.43 -3.35 5.53
CA THR A 379 22.32 -3.83 6.61
C THR A 379 23.00 -5.11 6.15
N PRO A 380 24.34 -5.13 5.99
CA PRO A 380 25.06 -6.32 5.56
C PRO A 380 25.19 -7.36 6.68
N PHE A 381 25.26 -8.64 6.30
CA PHE A 381 25.60 -9.74 7.21
C PHE A 381 26.59 -10.71 6.54
N THR A 382 27.44 -11.34 7.34
CA THR A 382 28.56 -12.16 6.85
C THR A 382 28.26 -13.66 6.80
N SER A 383 27.26 -14.12 7.54
CA SER A 383 26.78 -15.51 7.56
C SER A 383 25.40 -15.60 8.21
N ALA A 384 24.69 -16.71 8.05
CA ALA A 384 23.41 -16.94 8.75
C ALA A 384 23.53 -16.91 10.28
N ALA A 385 24.65 -17.38 10.85
CA ALA A 385 24.89 -17.31 12.29
C ALA A 385 25.11 -15.86 12.76
N ASN A 386 25.81 -15.04 11.96
CA ASN A 386 25.95 -13.62 12.24
C ASN A 386 24.62 -12.86 12.11
N LEU A 387 23.78 -13.24 11.13
CA LEU A 387 22.47 -12.62 10.96
C LEU A 387 21.53 -12.92 12.14
N ALA A 388 21.56 -14.13 12.69
CA ALA A 388 20.71 -14.53 13.82
C ALA A 388 21.00 -13.73 15.11
N THR A 389 22.23 -13.19 15.26
CA THR A 389 22.63 -12.36 16.40
C THR A 389 22.50 -10.87 16.13
N LEU A 390 22.27 -10.46 14.88
CA LEU A 390 22.12 -9.07 14.50
C LEU A 390 20.67 -8.62 14.71
N GLN A 391 20.46 -7.68 15.62
CA GLN A 391 19.17 -7.05 15.83
C GLN A 391 19.01 -5.88 14.86
N ILE A 392 18.07 -6.00 13.93
CA ILE A 392 17.74 -4.97 12.93
C ILE A 392 16.35 -4.47 13.27
N ASP A 393 16.22 -3.22 13.72
CA ASP A 393 14.93 -2.60 14.07
C ASP A 393 14.13 -3.43 15.09
N GLY A 394 14.80 -4.07 16.05
CA GLY A 394 14.14 -4.96 17.00
C GLY A 394 13.72 -6.33 16.43
N LEU A 395 14.18 -6.69 15.24
CA LEU A 395 13.93 -7.97 14.59
C LEU A 395 15.21 -8.81 14.53
N ASN A 396 15.07 -10.12 14.70
CA ASN A 396 16.13 -11.08 14.45
C ASN A 396 15.71 -12.02 13.30
N PHE A 397 16.57 -12.16 12.30
CA PHE A 397 16.33 -13.02 11.15
C PHE A 397 17.06 -14.35 11.32
N ASN A 398 16.30 -15.43 11.43
CA ASN A 398 16.82 -16.78 11.66
C ASN A 398 16.64 -17.61 10.39
N LEU A 399 17.75 -17.86 9.68
CA LEU A 399 17.77 -18.70 8.48
C LEU A 399 18.08 -20.15 8.86
N THR A 400 17.12 -21.05 8.67
CA THR A 400 17.32 -22.50 8.78
C THR A 400 18.17 -23.01 7.61
N THR A 401 17.88 -22.51 6.40
CA THR A 401 18.64 -22.76 5.19
C THR A 401 18.94 -21.42 4.53
N PRO A 402 20.21 -21.01 4.37
CA PRO A 402 20.54 -19.80 3.63
C PRO A 402 20.20 -19.96 2.14
N GLY A 403 19.76 -18.87 1.50
CA GLY A 403 19.58 -18.85 0.05
C GLY A 403 20.91 -18.84 -0.71
N ASN A 404 20.87 -19.25 -1.97
CA ASN A 404 22.05 -19.19 -2.86
C ASN A 404 22.34 -17.75 -3.31
N PRO A 405 23.58 -17.42 -3.72
CA PRO A 405 23.90 -16.13 -4.33
C PRO A 405 22.92 -15.73 -5.44
N GLY A 406 22.36 -14.53 -5.36
CA GLY A 406 21.36 -14.00 -6.30
C GLY A 406 19.90 -14.28 -5.89
N GLU A 407 19.66 -15.21 -4.96
CA GLU A 407 18.32 -15.44 -4.40
C GLU A 407 17.90 -14.30 -3.46
N ARG A 408 16.58 -14.19 -3.28
CA ARG A 408 15.94 -13.17 -2.45
C ARG A 408 14.89 -13.80 -1.56
N MET A 409 14.75 -13.30 -0.34
CA MET A 409 13.68 -13.70 0.59
C MET A 409 12.95 -12.47 1.11
N LEU A 410 11.63 -12.45 1.03
CA LEU A 410 10.78 -11.38 1.55
C LEU A 410 10.18 -11.78 2.91
N PHE A 411 10.33 -10.92 3.90
CA PHE A 411 9.74 -11.05 5.23
C PHE A 411 8.75 -9.92 5.45
N LYS A 412 7.55 -10.28 5.91
CA LYS A 412 6.45 -9.34 6.21
C LYS A 412 6.10 -9.39 7.70
N PRO A 413 7.01 -8.92 8.59
CA PRO A 413 6.97 -9.17 10.02
C PRO A 413 5.66 -8.75 10.69
N PHE A 414 5.05 -7.66 10.23
CA PHE A 414 3.88 -7.08 10.88
C PHE A 414 2.55 -7.45 10.22
N SER A 415 2.59 -8.12 9.06
CA SER A 415 1.43 -8.29 8.17
C SER A 415 0.21 -8.96 8.78
N THR A 416 0.41 -9.82 9.78
CA THR A 416 -0.65 -10.60 10.44
C THR A 416 -0.81 -10.29 11.93
N ALA A 417 0.04 -9.44 12.51
CA ALA A 417 0.07 -9.19 13.95
C ALA A 417 -1.26 -8.62 14.47
N ALA A 418 -1.84 -7.64 13.76
CA ALA A 418 -3.10 -7.03 14.16
C ALA A 418 -4.32 -7.93 13.99
N ASN A 419 -4.29 -8.89 13.06
CA ASN A 419 -5.35 -9.90 12.90
C ASN A 419 -5.30 -10.93 14.03
N ASN A 420 -4.09 -11.31 14.45
CA ASN A 420 -3.88 -12.37 15.42
C ASN A 420 -3.74 -11.88 16.87
N ILE A 421 -3.79 -10.56 17.12
CA ILE A 421 -3.75 -10.06 18.48
C ILE A 421 -5.00 -10.46 19.23
N GLN A 422 -4.80 -11.15 20.36
CA GLN A 422 -5.87 -11.59 21.23
C GLN A 422 -5.53 -11.18 22.65
N ALA A 423 -6.47 -10.54 23.35
CA ALA A 423 -6.32 -10.37 24.78
C ALA A 423 -6.44 -11.74 25.45
N LEU A 424 -5.45 -12.10 26.26
CA LEU A 424 -5.50 -13.30 27.06
C LEU A 424 -6.37 -13.00 28.28
N VAL A 425 -7.61 -13.49 28.22
CA VAL A 425 -8.62 -13.23 29.26
C VAL A 425 -8.30 -14.08 30.47
N TYR A 426 -7.76 -13.44 31.50
CA TYR A 426 -7.50 -14.03 32.81
C TYR A 426 -8.56 -13.64 33.85
N SER A 427 -8.46 -14.23 35.03
CA SER A 427 -9.17 -13.71 36.20
C SER A 427 -8.65 -12.30 36.54
N PRO A 428 -9.47 -11.37 37.05
CA PRO A 428 -8.99 -10.06 37.52
C PRO A 428 -7.84 -10.16 38.54
N ARG A 429 -7.75 -11.30 39.24
CA ARG A 429 -6.66 -11.60 40.20
C ARG A 429 -5.30 -11.78 39.54
N ASP A 430 -5.27 -12.24 38.29
CA ASP A 430 -4.07 -12.54 37.52
C ASP A 430 -3.42 -11.29 36.91
N LEU A 431 -4.07 -10.13 37.00
CA LEU A 431 -3.45 -8.86 36.60
C LEU A 431 -2.30 -8.53 37.58
N ALA A 432 -1.07 -8.44 37.07
CA ALA A 432 0.12 -8.33 37.90
C ALA A 432 0.40 -6.87 38.26
N ALA A 433 -0.41 -6.29 39.15
CA ALA A 433 -0.33 -4.87 39.49
C ALA A 433 0.83 -4.52 40.44
N ALA A 434 1.29 -5.48 41.23
CA ALA A 434 2.28 -5.25 42.28
C ALA A 434 3.70 -5.36 41.75
N ASN A 435 4.61 -4.57 42.31
CA ASN A 435 6.05 -4.71 42.07
C ASN A 435 6.58 -5.91 42.90
N PRO A 436 7.41 -6.81 42.34
CA PRO A 436 8.03 -7.91 43.08
C PRO A 436 9.10 -7.48 44.09
N ILE A 437 9.42 -6.19 44.13
CA ILE A 437 10.30 -5.61 45.15
C ILE A 437 9.57 -4.54 45.95
N ASN A 438 9.99 -4.37 47.21
CA ASN A 438 9.57 -3.29 48.07
C ASN A 438 10.78 -2.46 48.51
N ALA A 439 10.55 -1.23 48.95
CA ALA A 439 11.59 -0.38 49.50
C ALA A 439 11.09 0.28 50.79
N ALA A 440 11.95 0.29 51.80
CA ALA A 440 11.69 0.91 53.09
C ALA A 440 12.85 1.87 53.43
N MET A 441 12.50 3.10 53.81
CA MET A 441 13.46 4.04 54.37
C MET A 441 13.85 3.61 55.78
N GLY A 442 15.13 3.74 56.14
CA GLY A 442 15.59 3.52 57.50
C GLY A 442 14.86 4.41 58.50
N THR A 443 14.41 3.84 59.62
CA THR A 443 13.67 4.57 60.67
C THR A 443 14.52 5.61 61.40
N ALA A 444 15.85 5.45 61.35
CA ALA A 444 16.82 6.39 61.91
C ALA A 444 17.32 7.44 60.90
N ASN A 445 16.77 7.47 59.68
CA ASN A 445 17.20 8.42 58.66
C ASN A 445 16.95 9.86 59.15
N GLY A 446 17.98 10.69 59.08
CA GLY A 446 17.94 12.07 59.54
C GLY A 446 17.97 13.10 58.40
N GLY A 447 18.19 12.68 57.16
CA GLY A 447 18.16 13.51 55.95
C GLY A 447 16.76 13.79 55.41
N THR A 448 16.69 14.43 54.25
CA THR A 448 15.43 14.75 53.53
C THR A 448 15.10 13.73 52.43
N MET A 449 15.82 12.60 52.39
CA MET A 449 15.61 11.59 51.35
C MET A 449 14.21 10.98 51.43
N GLN A 450 13.58 10.86 50.27
CA GLN A 450 12.28 10.24 50.08
C GLN A 450 12.31 9.30 48.87
N LEU A 451 11.50 8.25 48.92
CA LEU A 451 11.29 7.36 47.80
C LEU A 451 10.48 8.08 46.72
N GLY A 452 11.08 8.29 45.55
CA GLY A 452 10.41 8.85 44.38
C GLY A 452 9.70 7.78 43.56
N SER A 453 10.43 6.73 43.16
CA SER A 453 9.85 5.61 42.40
C SER A 453 10.60 4.30 42.64
N LEU A 454 9.89 3.18 42.52
CA LEU A 454 10.46 1.84 42.53
C LEU A 454 9.80 1.02 41.41
N LYS A 455 10.60 0.51 40.47
CA LYS A 455 10.09 -0.32 39.37
C LYS A 455 11.04 -1.46 39.02
N ALA A 456 10.47 -2.60 38.66
CA ALA A 456 11.20 -3.66 37.97
C ALA A 456 11.39 -3.26 36.50
N THR A 457 12.60 -3.45 35.98
CA THR A 457 12.99 -3.12 34.60
C THR A 457 13.40 -4.35 33.79
N GLY A 458 13.75 -5.47 34.45
CA GLY A 458 14.21 -6.68 33.77
C GLY A 458 15.61 -6.58 33.11
N LEU A 459 16.34 -5.49 33.36
CA LEU A 459 17.65 -5.15 32.77
C LEU A 459 18.84 -5.52 33.69
N PRO A 460 19.98 -6.01 33.18
CA PRO A 460 20.81 -5.15 32.31
C PRO A 460 20.90 -5.61 30.85
N ASN A 461 20.66 -6.89 30.59
CA ASN A 461 20.68 -7.62 29.32
C ASN A 461 20.41 -9.09 29.72
N PRO A 462 19.78 -9.98 28.92
CA PRO A 462 19.20 -11.24 29.41
C PRO A 462 20.21 -11.98 30.33
N PRO A 463 19.92 -12.15 31.64
CA PRO A 463 18.71 -12.80 32.16
C PRO A 463 18.05 -12.06 33.34
N GLY A 464 16.88 -11.47 33.09
CA GLY A 464 15.80 -11.31 34.07
C GLY A 464 16.02 -10.40 35.29
N LEU A 465 14.92 -10.16 35.98
CA LEU A 465 14.88 -9.51 37.29
C LEU A 465 15.45 -10.46 38.35
N VAL A 466 16.48 -10.04 39.09
CA VAL A 466 16.98 -10.79 40.26
C VAL A 466 16.42 -10.17 41.52
N LEU A 467 15.59 -10.93 42.23
CA LEU A 467 14.99 -10.48 43.48
C LEU A 467 16.01 -10.47 44.62
N PRO A 468 15.95 -9.49 45.54
CA PRO A 468 16.77 -9.51 46.75
C PRO A 468 16.57 -10.81 47.56
N ALA A 469 17.60 -11.25 48.29
CA ALA A 469 17.50 -12.45 49.12
C ALA A 469 16.44 -12.29 50.23
N ASN A 470 15.75 -13.38 50.57
CA ASN A 470 14.79 -13.40 51.69
C ASN A 470 15.53 -13.40 53.04
N ALA A 471 14.88 -12.86 54.06
CA ALA A 471 15.30 -13.03 55.44
C ALA A 471 15.25 -14.50 55.87
N ASN A 472 16.18 -14.90 56.71
CA ASN A 472 16.14 -16.16 57.42
C ASN A 472 16.44 -15.90 58.91
N PRO A 473 15.40 -15.61 59.72
CA PRO A 473 15.55 -15.39 61.16
C PRO A 473 16.07 -16.62 61.91
N ALA A 474 15.94 -17.82 61.35
CA ALA A 474 16.40 -19.07 61.95
C ALA A 474 17.89 -19.36 61.67
N ALA A 475 18.53 -18.64 60.73
CA ALA A 475 19.97 -18.75 60.51
C ALA A 475 20.75 -18.23 61.72
N ILE A 476 21.96 -18.77 61.94
CA ILE A 476 22.86 -18.34 63.00
C ILE A 476 24.20 -17.97 62.36
N PRO A 477 24.56 -16.67 62.25
CA PRO A 477 23.76 -15.50 62.63
C PRO A 477 22.52 -15.26 61.72
N PRO A 478 21.47 -14.56 62.20
CA PRO A 478 20.26 -14.31 61.42
C PRO A 478 20.53 -13.53 60.14
N ILE A 479 19.92 -13.99 59.05
CA ILE A 479 19.98 -13.30 57.74
C ILE A 479 18.81 -12.34 57.67
N LEU A 480 19.08 -11.07 57.41
CA LEU A 480 18.07 -10.00 57.44
C LEU A 480 17.33 -9.83 56.10
N GLY A 481 17.91 -10.34 55.00
CA GLY A 481 17.34 -10.24 53.67
C GLY A 481 17.39 -8.83 53.07
N GLY A 482 17.26 -8.76 51.75
CA GLY A 482 17.25 -7.51 51.00
C GLY A 482 18.62 -6.97 50.60
N ILE A 483 18.60 -5.88 49.85
CA ILE A 483 19.75 -5.04 49.51
C ILE A 483 19.61 -3.73 50.27
N GLN A 484 20.64 -3.29 50.97
CA GLN A 484 20.67 -2.02 51.68
C GLN A 484 21.57 -1.03 50.96
N LEU A 485 21.02 0.14 50.65
CA LEU A 485 21.78 1.32 50.26
C LEU A 485 22.12 2.09 51.53
N GLN A 486 23.40 2.32 51.78
CA GLN A 486 23.87 3.12 52.93
C GLN A 486 24.57 4.36 52.42
N PHE A 487 24.11 5.54 52.85
CA PHE A 487 24.56 6.81 52.31
C PHE A 487 25.63 7.48 53.17
N THR A 488 26.59 8.12 52.51
CA THR A 488 27.61 8.98 53.12
C THR A 488 27.49 10.38 52.55
N ALA A 489 27.23 11.36 53.42
CA ALA A 489 27.13 12.76 53.02
C ALA A 489 28.52 13.36 52.78
N GLY A 490 28.66 14.20 51.77
CA GLY A 490 29.89 14.91 51.44
C GLY A 490 29.88 15.41 49.99
N PRO A 491 30.91 16.12 49.52
CA PRO A 491 31.14 16.37 48.11
C PRO A 491 32.21 15.39 47.56
N PRO A 492 31.83 14.35 46.77
CA PRO A 492 30.48 13.97 46.34
C PRO A 492 29.73 13.14 47.39
N THR A 493 28.40 13.19 47.35
CA THR A 493 27.54 12.31 48.15
C THR A 493 27.60 10.92 47.54
N THR A 494 27.81 9.90 48.36
CA THR A 494 27.94 8.52 47.87
C THR A 494 27.05 7.55 48.62
N TYR A 495 26.86 6.37 48.04
CA TYR A 495 26.20 5.23 48.69
C TYR A 495 26.98 3.93 48.48
N ASP A 496 26.89 3.05 49.46
CA ASP A 496 27.34 1.67 49.36
C ASP A 496 26.13 0.76 49.14
N VAL A 497 26.32 -0.32 48.39
CA VAL A 497 25.33 -1.36 48.13
C VAL A 497 25.72 -2.60 48.92
N LEU A 498 24.94 -2.94 49.94
CA LEU A 498 25.17 -4.05 50.84
C LEU A 498 24.12 -5.14 50.61
N ASP A 499 24.56 -6.36 50.28
CA ASP A 499 23.70 -7.53 50.24
C ASP A 499 23.53 -8.11 51.65
N ARG A 500 22.28 -8.13 52.13
CA ARG A 500 21.89 -8.63 53.46
C ARG A 500 21.38 -10.08 53.41
N GLY A 501 21.57 -10.77 52.29
CA GLY A 501 21.37 -12.21 52.15
C GLY A 501 22.45 -13.07 52.85
N THR A 502 23.52 -12.44 53.34
CA THR A 502 24.61 -13.05 54.09
C THR A 502 24.73 -12.42 55.48
N ALA A 503 25.34 -13.16 56.42
CA ALA A 503 25.60 -12.68 57.77
C ALA A 503 27.09 -12.95 58.12
N PRO A 504 27.97 -11.92 58.14
CA PRO A 504 27.67 -10.49 57.98
C PRO A 504 27.30 -10.12 56.52
N PRO A 505 26.58 -8.99 56.31
CA PRO A 505 26.26 -8.49 54.97
C PRO A 505 27.51 -8.29 54.11
N THR A 506 27.40 -8.62 52.83
CA THR A 506 28.49 -8.51 51.85
C THR A 506 28.35 -7.25 50.99
N SER A 507 29.44 -6.52 50.76
CA SER A 507 29.42 -5.33 49.90
C SER A 507 29.43 -5.72 48.42
N LEU A 508 28.44 -5.26 47.65
CA LEU A 508 28.36 -5.45 46.20
C LEU A 508 29.01 -4.29 45.44
N ALA A 509 28.86 -3.06 45.93
CA ALA A 509 29.47 -1.87 45.36
C ALA A 509 29.70 -0.83 46.46
N THR A 510 30.76 -0.03 46.34
CA THR A 510 31.11 0.99 47.34
C THR A 510 31.28 2.36 46.68
N ALA A 511 31.08 3.41 47.47
CA ALA A 511 31.26 4.82 47.11
C ALA A 511 30.61 5.21 45.76
N GLN A 512 29.45 4.64 45.45
CA GLN A 512 28.72 4.96 44.22
C GLN A 512 28.15 6.38 44.30
N PRO A 513 28.23 7.17 43.22
CA PRO A 513 27.78 8.56 43.26
C PRO A 513 26.26 8.64 43.41
N TYR A 514 25.79 9.41 44.38
CA TYR A 514 24.37 9.74 44.53
C TYR A 514 24.07 11.12 43.98
N THR A 515 23.05 11.21 43.11
CA THR A 515 22.46 12.48 42.67
C THR A 515 20.96 12.42 42.90
N SER A 516 20.40 13.40 43.61
CA SER A 516 18.96 13.46 43.88
C SER A 516 18.14 13.39 42.59
N GLY A 517 17.16 12.49 42.54
CA GLY A 517 16.29 12.28 41.39
C GLY A 517 16.91 11.47 40.25
N GLN A 518 18.21 11.14 40.31
CA GLN A 518 18.80 10.18 39.39
C GLN A 518 18.45 8.76 39.82
N PRO A 519 18.05 7.89 38.88
CA PRO A 519 17.73 6.52 39.21
C PRO A 519 18.97 5.69 39.54
N ILE A 520 18.85 4.83 40.55
CA ILE A 520 19.83 3.80 40.90
C ILE A 520 19.31 2.47 40.34
N SER A 521 20.07 1.88 39.41
CA SER A 521 19.72 0.60 38.78
C SER A 521 20.57 -0.53 39.37
N ILE A 522 19.91 -1.58 39.88
CA ILE A 522 20.56 -2.75 40.48
C ILE A 522 19.78 -3.98 40.01
N ASN A 523 20.48 -4.97 39.41
CA ASN A 523 19.97 -6.32 39.17
C ASN A 523 18.52 -6.45 38.63
N GLY A 524 18.14 -5.68 37.60
CA GLY A 524 16.81 -5.78 37.01
C GLY A 524 15.75 -4.86 37.60
N TRP A 525 16.13 -3.99 38.54
CA TRP A 525 15.21 -3.02 39.12
C TRP A 525 15.85 -1.65 39.29
N GLN A 526 15.00 -0.64 39.44
CA GLN A 526 15.38 0.75 39.52
C GLN A 526 14.66 1.42 40.69
N ILE A 527 15.43 2.14 41.50
CA ILE A 527 14.94 2.99 42.60
C ILE A 527 15.38 4.42 42.37
N THR A 528 14.45 5.36 42.45
CA THR A 528 14.73 6.80 42.38
C THR A 528 14.46 7.40 43.74
N LEU A 529 15.46 8.07 44.31
CA LEU A 529 15.36 8.74 45.61
C LEU A 529 15.56 10.24 45.40
N GLN A 530 14.74 11.06 46.05
CA GLN A 530 14.83 12.52 45.98
C GLN A 530 15.21 13.08 47.35
N GLY A 531 16.01 14.14 47.38
CA GLY A 531 16.43 14.82 48.61
C GLY A 531 17.92 14.64 48.92
N THR A 532 18.32 14.97 50.15
CA THR A 532 19.72 14.95 50.58
C THR A 532 19.89 14.00 51.77
N PRO A 533 20.70 12.94 51.65
CA PRO A 533 21.02 12.06 52.77
C PRO A 533 21.89 12.74 53.81
N LYS A 534 21.78 12.28 55.07
CA LYS A 534 22.85 12.38 56.06
C LYS A 534 23.67 11.10 56.06
N THR A 535 24.93 11.19 56.50
CA THR A 535 25.79 10.01 56.67
C THR A 535 25.14 9.02 57.63
N GLY A 536 24.97 7.78 57.18
CA GLY A 536 24.31 6.71 57.92
C GLY A 536 22.83 6.52 57.57
N ASP A 537 22.22 7.39 56.75
CA ASP A 537 20.89 7.14 56.21
C ASP A 537 20.91 5.86 55.36
N THR A 538 19.83 5.07 55.42
CA THR A 538 19.70 3.80 54.70
C THR A 538 18.38 3.66 53.96
N VAL A 539 18.40 2.88 52.89
CA VAL A 539 17.20 2.39 52.19
C VAL A 539 17.35 0.89 52.00
N VAL A 540 16.38 0.11 52.45
CA VAL A 540 16.37 -1.34 52.30
C VAL A 540 15.39 -1.72 51.21
N ILE A 541 15.86 -2.47 50.22
CA ILE A 541 15.08 -3.02 49.12
C ILE A 541 14.94 -4.52 49.35
N GLY A 542 13.71 -5.00 49.53
CA GLY A 542 13.42 -6.40 49.79
C GLY A 542 12.70 -7.09 48.64
N ASN A 543 12.69 -8.42 48.68
CA ASN A 543 11.75 -9.21 47.91
C ASN A 543 10.35 -9.02 48.51
N ALA A 544 9.37 -8.62 47.69
CA ALA A 544 8.01 -8.36 48.15
C ALA A 544 7.29 -9.62 48.67
N LEU A 545 7.75 -10.81 48.27
CA LEU A 545 7.25 -12.12 48.72
C LEU A 545 7.97 -12.66 49.96
N ASP A 546 8.94 -11.94 50.51
CA ASP A 546 9.59 -12.35 51.75
C ASP A 546 8.55 -12.43 52.88
N PRO A 547 8.48 -13.56 53.63
CA PRO A 547 7.54 -13.75 54.72
C PRO A 547 7.52 -12.60 55.75
N GLN A 548 8.63 -11.88 55.93
CA GLN A 548 8.69 -10.74 56.84
C GLN A 548 7.74 -9.58 56.46
N TYR A 549 7.31 -9.50 55.19
CA TYR A 549 6.40 -8.46 54.69
C TYR A 549 4.95 -8.92 54.52
N GLY A 550 4.65 -10.21 54.76
CA GLY A 550 3.30 -10.76 54.65
C GLY A 550 2.66 -10.54 53.28
N ASP A 551 1.43 -10.04 53.27
CA ASP A 551 0.63 -9.80 52.05
C ASP A 551 0.76 -8.37 51.51
N ALA A 552 1.73 -7.58 51.97
CA ALA A 552 1.82 -6.16 51.65
C ALA A 552 1.91 -5.89 50.14
N TYR A 553 2.43 -6.84 49.35
CA TYR A 553 2.46 -6.76 47.90
C TYR A 553 1.06 -6.64 47.28
N THR A 554 0.00 -7.18 47.90
CA THR A 554 -1.37 -7.09 47.36
C THR A 554 -1.91 -5.67 47.29
N ARG A 555 -1.39 -4.78 48.15
CA ARG A 555 -1.71 -3.34 48.21
C ARG A 555 -0.72 -2.48 47.41
N ASN A 556 0.24 -3.10 46.74
CA ASN A 556 1.23 -2.42 45.91
C ASN A 556 0.72 -2.28 44.47
N ALA A 557 0.92 -1.11 43.87
CA ALA A 557 0.52 -0.81 42.49
C ALA A 557 1.71 -0.42 41.59
N GLY A 558 2.94 -0.74 42.01
CA GLY A 558 4.15 -0.28 41.32
C GLY A 558 4.24 -0.78 39.88
N ASN A 559 3.79 -2.01 39.60
CA ASN A 559 3.77 -2.53 38.24
C ASN A 559 2.61 -1.98 37.41
N ALA A 560 1.43 -1.76 38.01
CA ALA A 560 0.33 -1.06 37.34
C ALA A 560 0.74 0.37 36.93
N ASN A 561 1.51 1.08 37.77
CA ASN A 561 2.07 2.38 37.42
C ASN A 561 3.13 2.28 36.30
N ALA A 562 3.93 1.22 36.29
CA ALA A 562 4.88 0.96 35.21
C ALA A 562 4.17 0.66 33.88
N LEU A 563 3.08 -0.14 33.90
CA LEU A 563 2.20 -0.38 32.76
C LEU A 563 1.59 0.93 32.24
N MET A 564 1.06 1.79 33.12
CA MET A 564 0.60 3.13 32.73
C MET A 564 1.71 3.96 32.07
N GLY A 565 2.93 3.88 32.62
CA GLY A 565 4.11 4.59 32.10
C GLY A 565 4.52 4.19 30.69
N LEU A 566 4.07 3.03 30.19
CA LEU A 566 4.30 2.63 28.79
C LEU A 566 3.67 3.60 27.79
N ARG A 567 2.66 4.39 28.21
CA ARG A 567 2.06 5.42 27.35
C ARG A 567 3.07 6.48 26.91
N ASP A 568 4.07 6.75 27.76
CA ASP A 568 5.07 7.80 27.58
C ASP A 568 6.35 7.24 26.92
N VAL A 569 6.42 5.93 26.68
CA VAL A 569 7.56 5.30 26.00
C VAL A 569 7.47 5.58 24.51
N LYS A 570 8.60 6.03 23.95
CA LYS A 570 8.74 6.27 22.52
C LYS A 570 8.94 4.95 21.80
N MET A 571 7.94 4.54 21.03
CA MET A 571 7.95 3.25 20.30
C MET A 571 7.72 3.41 18.80
N PHE A 572 7.25 4.58 18.36
CA PHE A 572 6.81 4.81 16.98
C PHE A 572 7.54 6.03 16.41
N ASP A 573 8.77 5.82 15.94
CA ASP A 573 9.56 6.87 15.28
C ASP A 573 9.76 8.08 16.23
N GLU A 574 10.34 7.81 17.41
CA GLU A 574 10.51 8.76 18.52
C GLU A 574 9.21 9.30 19.15
N SER A 575 8.06 8.76 18.76
CA SER A 575 6.73 9.16 19.25
C SER A 575 6.14 8.16 20.24
N THR A 576 5.30 8.67 21.13
CA THR A 576 4.54 7.91 22.14
C THR A 576 3.40 7.10 21.51
N LEU A 577 2.66 6.31 22.30
CA LEU A 577 1.57 5.49 21.77
C LEU A 577 0.50 6.30 21.01
N THR A 578 0.03 7.40 21.61
CA THR A 578 -1.02 8.24 21.03
C THR A 578 -0.53 8.99 19.80
N ASP A 579 0.68 9.55 19.88
CA ASP A 579 1.30 10.29 18.78
C ASP A 579 1.66 9.37 17.61
N GLY A 580 2.08 8.12 17.90
CA GLY A 580 2.37 7.11 16.90
C GLY A 580 1.15 6.72 16.06
N TYR A 581 -0.03 6.61 16.67
CA TYR A 581 -1.28 6.41 15.92
C TYR A 581 -1.61 7.62 15.03
N ALA A 582 -1.45 8.84 15.56
CA ALA A 582 -1.64 10.05 14.77
C ALA A 582 -0.64 10.12 13.59
N GLY A 583 0.59 9.65 13.79
CA GLY A 583 1.59 9.47 12.74
C GLY A 583 1.15 8.50 11.65
N ALA A 584 0.59 7.34 12.03
CA ALA A 584 0.02 6.40 11.06
C ALA A 584 -1.13 6.99 10.24
N ILE A 585 -2.04 7.73 10.89
CA ILE A 585 -3.11 8.48 10.20
C ILE A 585 -2.51 9.49 9.22
N ALA A 586 -1.51 10.25 9.63
CA ALA A 586 -0.86 11.24 8.79
C ALA A 586 -0.15 10.61 7.58
N GLN A 587 0.50 9.46 7.75
CA GLN A 587 1.19 8.75 6.68
C GLN A 587 0.22 8.20 5.62
N VAL A 588 -0.90 7.59 6.04
CA VAL A 588 -1.94 7.15 5.10
C VAL A 588 -2.65 8.35 4.47
N GLY A 589 -2.91 9.41 5.24
CA GLY A 589 -3.54 10.64 4.78
C GLY A 589 -2.71 11.39 3.74
N THR A 590 -1.40 11.51 3.93
CA THR A 590 -0.48 12.15 2.96
C THR A 590 -0.40 11.37 1.66
N ARG A 591 -0.28 10.04 1.71
CA ARG A 591 -0.36 9.17 0.52
C ARG A 591 -1.68 9.34 -0.22
N THR A 592 -2.80 9.37 0.51
CA THR A 592 -4.13 9.56 -0.07
C THR A 592 -4.27 10.93 -0.73
N GLN A 593 -3.81 12.00 -0.07
CA GLN A 593 -3.84 13.35 -0.64
C GLN A 593 -2.95 13.46 -1.89
N SER A 594 -1.78 12.84 -1.87
CA SER A 594 -0.90 12.78 -3.05
C SER A 594 -1.55 12.04 -4.21
N ALA A 595 -2.22 10.91 -3.96
CA ALA A 595 -2.93 10.16 -4.99
C ALA A 595 -4.14 10.92 -5.55
N LYS A 596 -4.93 11.60 -4.70
CA LYS A 596 -6.03 12.47 -5.14
C LYS A 596 -5.54 13.64 -6.00
N PHE A 597 -4.41 14.25 -5.63
CA PHE A 597 -3.82 15.30 -6.44
C PHE A 597 -3.35 14.78 -7.80
N ALA A 598 -2.71 13.60 -7.83
CA ALA A 598 -2.31 12.95 -9.08
C ALA A 598 -3.52 12.65 -9.97
N GLU A 599 -4.59 12.09 -9.41
CA GLU A 599 -5.86 11.83 -10.11
C GLU A 599 -6.48 13.10 -10.69
N GLN A 600 -6.55 14.19 -9.93
CA GLN A 600 -7.09 15.46 -10.41
C GLN A 600 -6.28 16.03 -11.57
N LEU A 601 -4.95 15.94 -11.47
CA LEU A 601 -4.03 16.40 -12.51
C LEU A 601 -4.18 15.55 -13.78
N SER A 602 -4.09 14.22 -13.67
CA SER A 602 -4.20 13.32 -14.81
C SER A 602 -5.59 13.35 -15.44
N SER A 603 -6.65 13.52 -14.65
CA SER A 603 -8.02 13.78 -15.11
C SER A 603 -8.13 15.06 -15.95
N THR A 604 -7.54 16.16 -15.50
CA THR A 604 -7.52 17.41 -16.25
C THR A 604 -6.77 17.28 -17.58
N ILE A 605 -5.61 16.61 -17.56
CA ILE A 605 -4.80 16.38 -18.77
C ILE A 605 -5.55 15.48 -19.77
N ALA A 606 -6.12 14.37 -19.29
CA ALA A 606 -6.90 13.45 -20.11
C ALA A 606 -8.11 14.16 -20.74
N ALA A 607 -8.85 14.96 -19.96
CA ALA A 607 -9.98 15.73 -20.46
C ALA A 607 -9.59 16.78 -21.52
N ASN A 608 -8.43 17.44 -21.37
CA ASN A 608 -7.94 18.39 -22.35
C ASN A 608 -7.54 17.72 -23.66
N LEU A 609 -6.76 16.63 -23.60
CA LEU A 609 -6.34 15.88 -24.80
C LEU A 609 -7.53 15.22 -25.50
N GLU A 610 -8.54 14.78 -24.75
CA GLU A 610 -9.78 14.27 -25.30
C GLU A 610 -10.56 15.36 -26.05
N ARG A 611 -10.62 16.57 -25.49
CA ARG A 611 -11.23 17.73 -26.16
C ARG A 611 -10.47 18.12 -27.43
N ASP A 612 -9.14 18.15 -27.39
CA ASP A 612 -8.31 18.47 -28.55
C ASP A 612 -8.49 17.42 -29.66
N ARG A 613 -8.54 16.13 -29.30
CA ARG A 613 -8.82 15.05 -30.26
C ARG A 613 -10.20 15.23 -30.90
N THR A 614 -11.24 15.39 -30.07
CA THR A 614 -12.63 15.52 -30.55
C THR A 614 -12.89 16.82 -31.30
N ALA A 615 -12.12 17.89 -31.07
CA ALA A 615 -12.16 19.10 -31.89
C ALA A 615 -11.73 18.85 -33.35
N VAL A 616 -10.82 17.89 -33.57
CA VAL A 616 -10.34 17.52 -34.91
C VAL A 616 -11.24 16.45 -35.56
N SER A 617 -11.58 15.40 -34.80
CA SER A 617 -12.29 14.23 -35.34
C SER A 617 -13.81 14.26 -35.16
N GLY A 618 -14.33 15.13 -34.28
CA GLY A 618 -15.74 15.20 -33.95
C GLY A 618 -16.62 15.71 -35.08
N VAL A 619 -17.89 15.34 -35.00
CA VAL A 619 -18.94 15.80 -35.91
C VAL A 619 -19.56 17.08 -35.36
N ASN A 620 -19.50 18.17 -36.15
CA ASN A 620 -20.21 19.40 -35.85
C ASN A 620 -21.54 19.43 -36.63
N LEU A 621 -22.66 19.34 -35.93
CA LEU A 621 -23.98 19.25 -36.54
C LEU A 621 -24.33 20.47 -37.41
N ASP A 622 -23.88 21.66 -37.04
CA ASP A 622 -24.15 22.88 -37.80
C ASP A 622 -23.36 22.89 -39.11
N GLU A 623 -22.10 22.47 -39.06
CA GLU A 623 -21.27 22.31 -40.28
C GLU A 623 -21.81 21.22 -41.19
N GLU A 624 -22.20 20.06 -40.64
CA GLU A 624 -22.74 18.97 -41.43
C GLU A 624 -24.11 19.32 -42.02
N ALA A 625 -24.96 20.06 -41.30
CA ALA A 625 -26.24 20.56 -41.83
C ALA A 625 -26.03 21.57 -42.98
N ALA A 626 -25.08 22.50 -42.84
CA ALA A 626 -24.75 23.45 -43.89
C ALA A 626 -24.20 22.75 -45.15
N LYS A 627 -23.28 21.78 -44.98
CA LYS A 627 -22.78 20.93 -46.07
C LYS A 627 -23.89 20.13 -46.73
N LEU A 628 -24.82 19.58 -45.94
CA LEU A 628 -25.96 18.82 -46.45
C LEU A 628 -26.85 19.69 -47.35
N ILE A 629 -27.15 20.93 -46.96
CA ILE A 629 -27.87 21.90 -47.81
C ILE A 629 -27.07 22.21 -49.08
N GLN A 630 -25.76 22.45 -48.96
CA GLN A 630 -24.88 22.73 -50.10
C GLN A 630 -24.88 21.56 -51.11
N TYR A 631 -24.71 20.32 -50.64
CA TYR A 631 -24.71 19.14 -51.50
C TYR A 631 -26.10 18.86 -52.09
N GLN A 632 -27.20 19.17 -51.39
CA GLN A 632 -28.56 19.07 -51.94
C GLN A 632 -28.76 20.04 -53.10
N GLN A 633 -28.34 21.30 -52.94
CA GLN A 633 -28.42 22.31 -54.00
C GLN A 633 -27.54 21.92 -55.20
N ALA A 634 -26.32 21.44 -54.95
CA ALA A 634 -25.40 20.99 -55.99
C ALA A 634 -25.95 19.75 -56.73
N TYR A 635 -26.56 18.80 -56.02
CA TYR A 635 -27.24 17.64 -56.62
C TYR A 635 -28.40 18.06 -57.53
N GLN A 636 -29.27 18.96 -57.06
CA GLN A 636 -30.38 19.51 -57.87
C GLN A 636 -29.88 20.26 -59.11
N ALA A 637 -28.80 21.02 -58.98
CA ALA A 637 -28.17 21.73 -60.11
C ALA A 637 -27.61 20.74 -61.15
N SER A 638 -26.92 19.68 -60.72
CA SER A 638 -26.44 18.62 -61.61
C SER A 638 -27.58 17.89 -62.32
N ALA A 639 -28.69 17.61 -61.62
CA ALA A 639 -29.87 17.00 -62.21
C ALA A 639 -30.51 17.89 -63.30
N LYS A 640 -30.64 19.21 -63.05
CA LYS A 640 -31.08 20.18 -64.05
C LYS A 640 -30.15 20.24 -65.26
N MET A 641 -28.83 20.16 -65.05
CA MET A 641 -27.85 20.12 -66.15
C MET A 641 -28.06 18.90 -67.06
N ILE A 642 -28.32 17.72 -66.49
CA ILE A 642 -28.65 16.51 -67.25
C ILE A 642 -29.94 16.70 -68.06
N GLN A 643 -30.98 17.28 -67.45
CA GLN A 643 -32.25 17.56 -68.12
C GLN A 643 -32.08 18.54 -69.31
N ILE A 644 -31.29 19.60 -69.14
CA ILE A 644 -30.96 20.54 -70.22
C ILE A 644 -30.17 19.85 -71.33
N ALA A 645 -29.20 19.00 -70.97
CA ALA A 645 -28.42 18.24 -71.95
C ALA A 645 -29.29 17.26 -72.76
N GLN A 646 -30.27 16.61 -72.12
CA GLN A 646 -31.27 15.77 -72.80
C GLN A 646 -32.13 16.60 -73.76
N ASN A 647 -32.67 17.74 -73.32
CA ASN A 647 -33.47 18.62 -74.16
C ASN A 647 -32.69 19.13 -75.40
N ILE A 648 -31.40 19.47 -75.24
CA ILE A 648 -30.53 19.88 -76.35
C ILE A 648 -30.29 18.72 -77.32
N PHE A 649 -30.08 17.51 -76.79
CA PHE A 649 -29.88 16.31 -77.60
C PHE A 649 -31.13 15.95 -78.41
N ASP A 650 -32.30 15.97 -77.77
CA ASP A 650 -33.59 15.72 -78.42
C ASP A 650 -33.91 16.78 -79.49
N SER A 651 -33.60 18.06 -79.20
CA SER A 651 -33.77 19.16 -80.17
C SER A 651 -32.82 19.01 -81.37
N LEU A 652 -31.58 18.55 -81.16
CA LEU A 652 -30.62 18.27 -82.23
C LEU A 652 -31.07 17.09 -83.10
N ILE A 653 -31.60 16.02 -82.49
CA ILE A 653 -32.13 14.87 -83.23
C ILE A 653 -33.37 15.25 -84.05
N GLN A 654 -34.29 16.04 -83.48
CA GLN A 654 -35.45 16.55 -84.22
C GLN A 654 -35.06 17.54 -85.33
N GLY A 655 -33.98 18.30 -85.16
CA GLY A 655 -33.47 19.24 -86.16
C GLY A 655 -32.67 18.60 -87.30
N LEU A 656 -31.98 17.48 -87.06
CA LEU A 656 -31.22 16.71 -88.06
C LEU A 656 -32.05 15.60 -88.74
N GLY A 657 -33.21 15.24 -88.17
CA GLY A 657 -34.14 14.25 -88.71
C GLY A 657 -35.12 14.79 -89.76
N ARG A 658 -34.83 15.92 -90.40
CA ARG A 658 -35.62 16.47 -91.53
C ARG A 658 -34.78 16.59 -92.79
#